data_AF-A0A3D4VSQ8-F1
#
_entry.id   AF-A0A3D4VSQ8-F1
#
_cell.length_a   1.000
_cell.length_b   1.000
_cell.length_c   1.000
_cell.angle_alpha   90.00
_cell.angle_beta   90.00
_cell.angle_gamma   90.00
#
_symmetry.space_group_name_H-M   'P 1'
#
loop_
_entity.id
_entity.type
_entity.pdbx_description
1 polymer ?
#
loop_
_entity_poly.entity_id
_entity_poly.type
_entity_poly.pdbx_seq_one_letter_code
_entity_poly.pdbx_strand_id
1 'polypeptide(L)'
;MRWVYLSNHLSNETSPYLLQHSENPVNWYPWCQEAFQKAKTENKPIFLSIGYSTCHWCHVMAHESFEDEGIAEILNQNYISIKVDKEERPDIDSIYMTVCQAYTGSGGWPTSIFMTPEQKPFFAGTYFPKETRHGMIGFKELLSGIYEKWQKNRYELLQSADTIVATLNRKSTSQAETDIKLMESAVELYNQSYDEKFGGFGKEPKFPTAHNLLFLLKHYEKSGDKHSLKMAEHTLTQMYKGGIFDHIGYGFSRYSTDKYFLVPHFEKMLYDNALLILAYCKAYWITQNSFYREVAEKTAQYILREMTSTEGGFYSAQDADSDGEEGKYYVFESEEIISLLGEKTGQAFNEYYSITHNGNFEGKNIPNLLNNPSTSKEFDAYLPKIYEYRKKRNKLHLDDKILTSWNSLMIAAMCWLYRISRNDEYLNAAKKSQKFIEEQLSQDGTVFVSFRNGKRNQNGFLDDYANNSFALLALYDATLDFSYLEKAKQLMKKAISNFFDETDGGFYLYGKDNETLIMRPKESYDGAIPSGNSVMAYNLVRLSQLNFDNEFDRILKGQMDFLYGEAKHYPIGYAMYLIALSDYFEPSQMITVVMKNKDDIKDLPFTVSLDSIIKVLDGPTDEYQIINDKTTYYVCNNHSCLPPVNELNIK
;
A
#
# COMPACT_ATOMS: atom_id res chain seq x y z
N MET A 1 -14.21 -45.32 17.45
CA MET A 1 -14.84 -43.99 17.63
C MET A 1 -14.63 -43.24 16.32
N ARG A 2 -15.70 -42.89 15.61
CA ARG A 2 -15.62 -42.07 14.40
C ARG A 2 -15.33 -40.63 14.87
N TRP A 3 -14.18 -40.09 14.50
CA TRP A 3 -13.91 -38.66 14.59
C TRP A 3 -14.98 -37.96 13.75
N VAL A 4 -15.89 -37.24 14.41
CA VAL A 4 -16.73 -36.27 13.71
C VAL A 4 -15.76 -35.15 13.38
N TYR A 5 -15.34 -35.06 12.12
CA TYR A 5 -14.64 -33.86 11.63
C TYR A 5 -15.57 -32.68 11.94
N LEU A 6 -15.20 -31.88 12.94
CA LEU A 6 -15.81 -30.58 13.16
C LEU A 6 -15.60 -29.81 11.85
N SER A 7 -16.69 -29.51 11.15
CA SER A 7 -16.62 -28.76 9.91
C SER A 7 -16.08 -27.38 10.24
N ASN A 8 -14.83 -27.12 9.84
CA ASN A 8 -14.21 -25.80 9.90
C ASN A 8 -15.12 -24.80 9.16
N HIS A 9 -15.32 -23.61 9.74
CA HIS A 9 -16.33 -22.66 9.27
C HIS A 9 -15.83 -21.77 8.11
N LEU A 10 -14.57 -21.93 7.69
CA LEU A 10 -13.96 -21.07 6.66
C LEU A 10 -14.26 -21.49 5.21
N SER A 11 -14.82 -22.69 4.96
CA SER A 11 -14.99 -23.23 3.61
C SER A 11 -15.93 -22.42 2.69
N ASN A 12 -16.75 -21.52 3.25
CA ASN A 12 -17.67 -20.66 2.49
C ASN A 12 -17.16 -19.21 2.33
N GLU A 13 -15.99 -18.90 2.88
CA GLU A 13 -15.39 -17.57 2.80
C GLU A 13 -14.89 -17.27 1.38
N THR A 14 -14.66 -15.99 1.10
CA THR A 14 -14.12 -15.57 -0.21
C THR A 14 -12.63 -15.28 -0.17
N SER A 15 -12.10 -14.84 0.98
CA SER A 15 -10.67 -14.62 1.19
C SER A 15 -9.84 -15.87 0.85
N PRO A 16 -8.84 -15.76 -0.04
CA PRO A 16 -7.83 -16.79 -0.24
C PRO A 16 -7.13 -17.19 1.05
N TYR A 17 -6.82 -16.24 1.93
CA TYR A 17 -6.19 -16.52 3.22
C TYR A 17 -7.08 -17.41 4.11
N LEU A 18 -8.37 -17.08 4.24
CA LEU A 18 -9.28 -17.90 5.05
C LEU A 18 -9.49 -19.29 4.43
N LEU A 19 -9.65 -19.36 3.10
CA LEU A 19 -9.83 -20.62 2.39
C LEU A 19 -8.60 -21.54 2.46
N GLN A 20 -7.38 -20.99 2.43
CA GLN A 20 -6.14 -21.75 2.66
C GLN A 20 -6.16 -22.47 4.02
N HIS A 21 -6.97 -21.99 4.98
CA HIS A 21 -7.10 -22.59 6.29
C HIS A 21 -8.34 -23.45 6.54
N SER A 22 -9.21 -23.64 5.53
CA SER A 22 -10.48 -24.37 5.69
C SER A 22 -10.30 -25.85 6.02
N GLU A 23 -9.18 -26.46 5.64
CA GLU A 23 -8.91 -27.88 5.87
C GLU A 23 -8.03 -28.14 7.11
N ASN A 24 -7.65 -27.10 7.86
CA ASN A 24 -6.91 -27.30 9.11
C ASN A 24 -7.74 -28.05 10.15
N PRO A 25 -7.12 -28.90 10.99
CA PRO A 25 -7.80 -29.58 12.11
C PRO A 25 -8.32 -28.61 13.19
N VAL A 26 -7.79 -27.39 13.25
CA VAL A 26 -8.34 -26.32 14.11
C VAL A 26 -9.73 -25.92 13.60
N ASN A 27 -10.71 -25.90 14.51
CA ASN A 27 -12.08 -25.46 14.24
C ASN A 27 -12.15 -23.93 14.18
N TRP A 28 -11.71 -23.38 13.05
CA TRP A 28 -11.68 -21.94 12.80
C TRP A 28 -13.08 -21.37 12.55
N TYR A 29 -13.32 -20.20 13.13
CA TYR A 29 -14.40 -19.30 12.76
C TYR A 29 -13.85 -18.09 11.98
N PRO A 30 -14.60 -17.54 11.01
CA PRO A 30 -14.38 -16.17 10.58
C PRO A 30 -14.73 -15.21 11.73
N TRP A 31 -14.39 -13.92 11.59
CA TRP A 31 -14.85 -12.92 12.55
C TRP A 31 -16.38 -12.75 12.47
N CYS A 32 -17.12 -13.37 13.40
CA CYS A 32 -18.57 -13.38 13.37
C CYS A 32 -19.21 -13.45 14.77
N GLN A 33 -20.46 -13.00 14.87
CA GLN A 33 -21.25 -13.02 16.10
C GLN A 33 -21.44 -14.42 16.69
N GLU A 34 -21.51 -15.45 15.84
CA GLU A 34 -21.61 -16.85 16.28
C GLU A 34 -20.40 -17.25 17.15
N ALA A 35 -19.19 -16.89 16.73
CA ALA A 35 -17.97 -17.20 17.46
C ALA A 35 -17.94 -16.51 18.84
N PHE A 36 -18.28 -15.22 18.89
CA PHE A 36 -18.34 -14.45 20.14
C PHE A 36 -19.39 -14.99 21.12
N GLN A 37 -20.58 -15.31 20.61
CA GLN A 37 -21.66 -15.86 21.42
C GLN A 37 -21.29 -17.26 21.95
N LYS A 38 -20.66 -18.10 21.13
CA LYS A 38 -20.15 -19.41 21.55
C LYS A 38 -19.09 -19.28 22.63
N ALA A 39 -18.12 -18.36 22.47
CA ALA A 39 -17.09 -18.09 23.47
C ALA A 39 -17.70 -17.70 24.82
N LYS A 40 -18.75 -16.87 24.79
CA LYS A 40 -19.50 -16.45 25.97
C LYS A 40 -20.26 -17.61 26.62
N THR A 41 -21.00 -18.39 25.85
CA THR A 41 -21.81 -19.52 26.34
C THR A 41 -20.94 -20.65 26.90
N GLU A 42 -19.83 -20.97 26.25
CA GLU A 42 -18.89 -22.01 26.70
C GLU A 42 -17.88 -21.51 27.74
N ASN A 43 -17.89 -20.20 28.04
CA ASN A 43 -16.97 -19.55 28.96
C ASN A 43 -15.48 -19.79 28.60
N LYS A 44 -15.16 -19.71 27.30
CA LYS A 44 -13.82 -19.90 26.75
C LYS A 44 -13.21 -18.55 26.31
N PRO A 45 -11.88 -18.37 26.45
CA PRO A 45 -11.19 -17.26 25.81
C PRO A 45 -11.17 -17.45 24.28
N ILE A 46 -10.95 -16.34 23.58
CA ILE A 46 -10.79 -16.33 22.13
C ILE A 46 -9.30 -16.30 21.79
N PHE A 47 -8.90 -17.11 20.81
CA PHE A 47 -7.63 -16.98 20.11
C PHE A 47 -7.90 -16.39 18.72
N LEU A 48 -7.43 -15.17 18.46
CA LEU A 48 -7.52 -14.52 17.16
C LEU A 48 -6.17 -14.58 16.45
N SER A 49 -6.18 -15.04 15.20
CA SER A 49 -5.04 -15.04 14.29
C SER A 49 -5.34 -14.16 13.07
N ILE A 50 -4.57 -13.09 12.90
CA ILE A 50 -4.69 -12.16 11.77
C ILE A 50 -3.51 -12.35 10.81
N GLY A 51 -3.78 -12.42 9.50
CA GLY A 51 -2.76 -12.54 8.46
C GLY A 51 -3.33 -12.26 7.06
N TYR A 52 -2.61 -12.66 6.03
CA TYR A 52 -2.98 -12.52 4.61
C TYR A 52 -2.32 -13.64 3.79
N SER A 53 -2.80 -13.85 2.57
CA SER A 53 -2.62 -15.10 1.80
C SER A 53 -1.18 -15.36 1.34
N THR A 54 -0.38 -14.31 1.18
CA THR A 54 1.01 -14.33 0.66
C THR A 54 2.04 -14.09 1.78
N CYS A 55 1.60 -14.16 3.04
CA CYS A 55 2.44 -13.96 4.22
C CYS A 55 3.24 -15.22 4.59
N HIS A 56 4.56 -15.22 4.35
CA HIS A 56 5.44 -16.35 4.66
C HIS A 56 5.34 -16.83 6.12
N TRP A 57 5.50 -15.94 7.11
CA TRP A 57 5.43 -16.33 8.53
C TRP A 57 4.05 -16.84 8.95
N CYS A 58 2.99 -16.44 8.23
CA CYS A 58 1.65 -16.95 8.45
C CYS A 58 1.54 -18.41 7.97
N HIS A 59 2.16 -18.75 6.84
CA HIS A 59 2.27 -20.12 6.35
C HIS A 59 3.15 -20.98 7.25
N VAL A 60 4.30 -20.48 7.69
CA VAL A 60 5.19 -21.20 8.62
C VAL A 60 4.45 -21.56 9.90
N MET A 61 3.77 -20.61 10.53
CA MET A 61 3.00 -20.90 11.75
C MET A 61 1.85 -21.87 11.49
N ALA A 62 1.21 -21.78 10.33
CA ALA A 62 0.13 -22.69 9.97
C ALA A 62 0.62 -24.13 9.81
N HIS A 63 1.67 -24.36 9.03
CA HIS A 63 2.26 -25.67 8.82
C HIS A 63 2.84 -26.26 10.12
N GLU A 64 3.57 -25.46 10.91
CA GLU A 64 4.18 -25.97 12.15
C GLU A 64 3.13 -26.25 13.24
N SER A 65 2.07 -25.43 13.33
CA SER A 65 1.17 -25.42 14.50
C SER A 65 -0.30 -25.67 14.17
N PHE A 66 -0.89 -25.04 13.16
CA PHE A 66 -2.34 -25.16 12.91
C PHE A 66 -2.73 -26.44 12.18
N GLU A 67 -1.80 -27.05 11.46
CA GLU A 67 -1.95 -28.38 10.84
C GLU A 67 -1.63 -29.54 11.81
N ASP A 68 -1.05 -29.25 12.98
CA ASP A 68 -0.75 -30.27 13.97
C ASP A 68 -1.98 -30.63 14.81
N GLU A 69 -2.36 -31.91 14.76
CA GLU A 69 -3.53 -32.45 15.49
C GLU A 69 -3.45 -32.22 17.01
N GLY A 70 -2.25 -32.25 17.61
CA GLY A 70 -2.08 -32.05 19.05
C GLY A 70 -2.30 -30.60 19.47
N ILE A 71 -1.81 -29.64 18.70
CA ILE A 71 -2.09 -28.21 18.90
C ILE A 71 -3.58 -27.93 18.63
N ALA A 72 -4.13 -28.49 17.56
CA ALA A 72 -5.53 -28.32 17.21
C ALA A 72 -6.47 -28.86 18.28
N GLU A 73 -6.15 -29.99 18.90
CA GLU A 73 -6.91 -30.53 20.03
C GLU A 73 -6.94 -29.53 21.21
N ILE A 74 -5.80 -28.94 21.55
CA ILE A 74 -5.71 -27.94 22.62
C ILE A 74 -6.57 -26.71 22.29
N LEU A 75 -6.47 -26.20 21.07
CA LEU A 75 -7.26 -25.06 20.60
C LEU A 75 -8.76 -25.36 20.63
N ASN A 76 -9.17 -26.47 20.03
CA ASN A 76 -10.59 -26.86 19.90
C ASN A 76 -11.25 -27.12 21.27
N GLN A 77 -10.50 -27.69 22.21
CA GLN A 77 -11.02 -27.97 23.55
C GLN A 77 -11.13 -26.69 24.40
N ASN A 78 -10.16 -25.78 24.30
CA ASN A 78 -9.96 -24.74 25.31
C ASN A 78 -10.27 -23.31 24.83
N TYR A 79 -10.34 -23.08 23.52
CA TYR A 79 -10.48 -21.77 22.91
C TYR A 79 -11.62 -21.75 21.88
N ILE A 80 -12.12 -20.55 21.57
CA ILE A 80 -12.77 -20.28 20.29
C ILE A 80 -11.74 -19.61 19.39
N SER A 81 -11.39 -20.27 18.29
CA SER A 81 -10.33 -19.82 17.38
C SER A 81 -10.95 -19.04 16.21
N ILE A 82 -10.53 -17.79 16.04
CA ILE A 82 -11.01 -16.88 14.99
C ILE A 82 -9.85 -16.54 14.05
N LYS A 83 -10.10 -16.60 12.74
CA LYS A 83 -9.12 -16.24 11.71
C LYS A 83 -9.60 -15.03 10.91
N VAL A 84 -8.71 -14.08 10.67
CA VAL A 84 -9.02 -12.82 9.98
C VAL A 84 -8.00 -12.51 8.89
N ASP A 85 -8.50 -12.17 7.72
CA ASP A 85 -7.71 -11.58 6.64
C ASP A 85 -7.61 -10.07 6.82
N LYS A 86 -6.39 -9.55 7.03
CA LYS A 86 -6.15 -8.12 7.23
C LYS A 86 -6.47 -7.25 6.00
N GLU A 87 -6.49 -7.84 4.81
CA GLU A 87 -6.76 -7.11 3.57
C GLU A 87 -8.26 -6.87 3.38
N GLU A 88 -9.08 -7.74 3.97
CA GLU A 88 -10.53 -7.55 4.00
C GLU A 88 -10.96 -6.78 5.25
N ARG A 89 -10.36 -7.07 6.41
CA ARG A 89 -10.67 -6.41 7.70
C ARG A 89 -9.49 -5.59 8.25
N PRO A 90 -9.07 -4.51 7.55
CA PRO A 90 -8.01 -3.62 8.04
C PRO A 90 -8.41 -2.88 9.33
N ASP A 91 -9.71 -2.74 9.60
CA ASP A 91 -10.25 -2.20 10.85
C ASP A 91 -9.89 -3.06 12.07
N ILE A 92 -10.04 -4.39 11.95
CA ILE A 92 -9.65 -5.33 13.00
C ILE A 92 -8.13 -5.34 13.14
N ASP A 93 -7.42 -5.42 12.01
CA ASP A 93 -5.97 -5.45 11.97
C ASP A 93 -5.33 -4.22 12.64
N SER A 94 -5.74 -3.00 12.30
CA SER A 94 -5.21 -1.76 12.90
C SER A 94 -5.37 -1.75 14.43
N ILE A 95 -6.56 -2.14 14.94
CA ILE A 95 -6.83 -2.19 16.38
C ILE A 95 -5.91 -3.20 17.07
N TYR A 96 -5.86 -4.43 16.58
CA TYR A 96 -5.15 -5.50 17.27
C TYR A 96 -3.64 -5.48 17.01
N MET A 97 -3.17 -4.89 15.92
CA MET A 97 -1.76 -4.57 15.71
C MET A 97 -1.28 -3.54 16.73
N THR A 98 -2.08 -2.48 16.98
CA THR A 98 -1.78 -1.49 18.02
C THR A 98 -1.69 -2.14 19.40
N VAL A 99 -2.59 -3.09 19.69
CA VAL A 99 -2.54 -3.90 20.91
C VAL A 99 -1.24 -4.73 20.98
N CYS A 100 -0.86 -5.40 19.89
CA CYS A 100 0.37 -6.19 19.82
C CYS A 100 1.62 -5.33 20.08
N GLN A 101 1.68 -4.15 19.47
CA GLN A 101 2.76 -3.18 19.69
C GLN A 101 2.80 -2.70 21.14
N ALA A 102 1.64 -2.44 21.75
CA ALA A 102 1.58 -2.02 23.15
C ALA A 102 2.04 -3.12 24.12
N TYR A 103 1.80 -4.40 23.82
CA TYR A 103 2.25 -5.53 24.64
C TYR A 103 3.72 -5.90 24.42
N THR A 104 4.22 -5.82 23.18
CA THR A 104 5.52 -6.40 22.81
C THR A 104 6.58 -5.37 22.40
N GLY A 105 6.19 -4.11 22.22
CA GLY A 105 7.02 -3.05 21.64
C GLY A 105 7.20 -3.14 20.12
N SER A 106 6.64 -4.15 19.47
CA SER A 106 6.73 -4.36 18.02
C SER A 106 5.45 -4.98 17.45
N GLY A 107 5.33 -5.00 16.13
CA GLY A 107 4.17 -5.55 15.43
C GLY A 107 4.60 -6.42 14.26
N GLY A 108 3.68 -7.23 13.76
CA GLY A 108 3.92 -8.08 12.60
C GLY A 108 2.83 -9.12 12.41
N TRP A 109 2.87 -9.76 11.25
CA TRP A 109 1.98 -10.86 10.90
C TRP A 109 2.75 -12.18 10.90
N PRO A 110 2.14 -13.29 11.36
CA PRO A 110 0.78 -13.39 11.88
C PRO A 110 0.64 -12.65 13.21
N THR A 111 -0.49 -11.97 13.44
CA THR A 111 -0.78 -11.32 14.72
C THR A 111 -1.65 -12.26 15.55
N SER A 112 -1.14 -12.65 16.71
CA SER A 112 -1.72 -13.65 17.61
C SER A 112 -2.25 -12.97 18.87
N ILE A 113 -3.58 -12.91 19.03
CA ILE A 113 -4.24 -12.22 20.13
C ILE A 113 -5.05 -13.21 20.98
N PHE A 114 -4.97 -13.06 22.30
CA PHE A 114 -5.85 -13.74 23.24
C PHE A 114 -6.75 -12.71 23.93
N MET A 115 -8.06 -12.96 23.89
CA MET A 115 -9.05 -11.97 24.32
C MET A 115 -10.27 -12.58 24.99
N THR A 116 -11.06 -11.73 25.65
CA THR A 116 -12.36 -12.11 26.23
C THR A 116 -13.43 -12.23 25.14
N PRO A 117 -14.58 -12.88 25.42
CA PRO A 117 -15.72 -12.90 24.50
C PRO A 117 -16.25 -11.52 24.09
N GLU A 118 -16.01 -10.50 24.90
CA GLU A 118 -16.32 -9.08 24.64
C GLU A 118 -15.21 -8.37 23.83
N GLN A 119 -14.37 -9.14 23.14
CA GLN A 119 -13.32 -8.65 22.23
C GLN A 119 -12.14 -7.93 22.91
N LYS A 120 -12.06 -7.95 24.25
CA LYS A 120 -11.00 -7.23 24.99
C LYS A 120 -9.72 -8.07 25.09
N PRO A 121 -8.60 -7.63 24.50
CA PRO A 121 -7.35 -8.40 24.50
C PRO A 121 -6.67 -8.37 25.86
N PHE A 122 -6.09 -9.48 26.29
CA PHE A 122 -5.28 -9.56 27.52
C PHE A 122 -3.86 -10.10 27.28
N PHE A 123 -3.57 -10.60 26.08
CA PHE A 123 -2.24 -11.02 25.66
C PHE A 123 -2.11 -10.91 24.13
N ALA A 124 -0.92 -10.59 23.64
CA ALA A 124 -0.64 -10.49 22.22
C ALA A 124 0.80 -10.89 21.90
N GLY A 125 1.03 -11.33 20.68
CA GLY A 125 2.34 -11.53 20.07
C GLY A 125 2.22 -11.74 18.56
N THR A 126 3.34 -12.05 17.91
CA THR A 126 3.36 -12.30 16.47
C THR A 126 3.40 -13.80 16.19
N TYR A 127 4.55 -14.29 15.71
CA TYR A 127 4.83 -15.70 15.49
C TYR A 127 5.24 -16.39 16.79
N PHE A 128 4.70 -17.59 17.01
CA PHE A 128 5.12 -18.49 18.08
C PHE A 128 5.54 -19.84 17.49
N PRO A 129 6.76 -20.34 17.78
CA PRO A 129 7.16 -21.66 17.32
C PRO A 129 6.34 -22.75 18.00
N LYS A 130 6.16 -23.89 17.34
CA LYS A 130 5.43 -25.04 17.92
C LYS A 130 5.97 -25.43 19.31
N GLU A 131 7.29 -25.59 19.38
CA GLU A 131 8.04 -25.99 20.57
C GLU A 131 8.97 -24.86 21.04
N THR A 132 9.26 -24.82 22.34
CA THR A 132 10.15 -23.81 22.94
C THR A 132 11.54 -23.90 22.33
N ARG A 133 11.97 -22.81 21.67
CA ARG A 133 13.28 -22.72 21.02
C ARG A 133 13.82 -21.30 21.06
N HIS A 134 15.15 -21.18 21.17
CA HIS A 134 15.85 -19.89 21.10
C HIS A 134 15.29 -18.79 22.02
N GLY A 135 14.85 -19.16 23.23
CA GLY A 135 14.27 -18.21 24.20
C GLY A 135 12.83 -17.78 23.91
N MET A 136 12.21 -18.28 22.83
CA MET A 136 10.79 -18.10 22.54
C MET A 136 9.98 -19.24 23.16
N ILE A 137 8.89 -18.89 23.84
CA ILE A 137 7.93 -19.86 24.36
C ILE A 137 7.25 -20.62 23.21
N GLY A 138 7.16 -21.93 23.35
CA GLY A 138 6.44 -22.79 22.42
C GLY A 138 4.95 -22.53 22.49
N PHE A 139 4.27 -22.58 21.34
CA PHE A 139 2.86 -22.29 21.22
C PHE A 139 2.02 -23.25 22.09
N LYS A 140 2.41 -24.52 22.19
CA LYS A 140 1.78 -25.50 23.09
C LYS A 140 1.80 -25.09 24.56
N GLU A 141 2.97 -24.67 25.04
CA GLU A 141 3.18 -24.24 26.42
C GLU A 141 2.41 -22.93 26.70
N LEU A 142 2.42 -22.00 25.74
CA LEU A 142 1.69 -20.75 25.81
C LEU A 142 0.17 -20.97 25.93
N LEU A 143 -0.41 -21.80 25.06
CA LEU A 143 -1.84 -22.15 25.11
C LEU A 143 -2.20 -22.76 26.46
N SER A 144 -1.41 -23.72 26.94
CA SER A 144 -1.68 -24.38 28.22
C SER A 144 -1.63 -23.38 29.39
N GLY A 145 -0.62 -22.51 29.41
CA GLY A 145 -0.45 -21.48 30.45
C GLY A 145 -1.54 -20.41 30.45
N ILE A 146 -1.98 -19.96 29.28
CA ILE A 146 -3.08 -18.98 29.16
C ILE A 146 -4.39 -19.58 29.65
N TYR A 147 -4.71 -20.82 29.24
CA TYR A 147 -5.95 -21.47 29.66
C TYR A 147 -5.96 -21.75 31.17
N GLU A 148 -4.84 -22.19 31.75
CA GLU A 148 -4.74 -22.35 33.20
C GLU A 148 -5.00 -21.04 33.95
N LYS A 149 -4.41 -19.92 33.48
CA LYS A 149 -4.69 -18.59 34.05
C LYS A 149 -6.16 -18.19 33.85
N TRP A 150 -6.79 -18.52 32.73
CA TRP A 150 -8.21 -18.27 32.51
C TRP A 150 -9.11 -19.00 33.51
N GLN A 151 -8.77 -20.24 33.87
CA GLN A 151 -9.54 -21.03 34.84
C GLN A 151 -9.29 -20.61 36.29
N LYS A 152 -8.02 -20.35 36.65
CA LYS A 152 -7.62 -20.13 38.05
C LYS A 152 -7.53 -18.65 38.46
N ASN A 153 -7.06 -17.79 37.57
CA ASN A 153 -6.68 -16.39 37.85
C ASN A 153 -7.32 -15.40 36.86
N ARG A 154 -8.57 -15.63 36.46
CA ARG A 154 -9.26 -14.83 35.43
C ARG A 154 -9.26 -13.32 35.70
N TYR A 155 -9.36 -12.93 36.96
CA TYR A 155 -9.41 -11.52 37.36
C TYR A 155 -8.19 -10.72 36.86
N GLU A 156 -6.98 -11.29 36.92
CA GLU A 156 -5.76 -10.62 36.45
C GLU A 156 -5.80 -10.39 34.93
N LEU A 157 -6.32 -11.36 34.16
CA LEU A 157 -6.46 -11.24 32.71
C LEU A 157 -7.48 -10.14 32.35
N LEU A 158 -8.62 -10.09 33.05
CA LEU A 158 -9.63 -9.06 32.84
C LEU A 158 -9.10 -7.66 33.19
N GLN A 159 -8.34 -7.54 34.28
CA GLN A 159 -7.72 -6.27 34.66
C GLN A 159 -6.69 -5.80 33.62
N SER A 160 -5.88 -6.71 33.09
CA SER A 160 -4.97 -6.40 31.98
C SER A 160 -5.75 -5.91 30.76
N ALA A 161 -6.85 -6.59 30.42
CA ALA A 161 -7.71 -6.23 29.30
C ALA A 161 -8.35 -4.85 29.44
N ASP A 162 -8.88 -4.52 30.61
CA ASP A 162 -9.47 -3.21 30.87
C ASP A 162 -8.41 -2.10 30.86
N THR A 163 -7.19 -2.39 31.35
CA THR A 163 -6.08 -1.44 31.37
C THR A 163 -5.61 -1.09 29.96
N ILE A 164 -5.44 -2.09 29.09
CA ILE A 164 -4.99 -1.86 27.72
C ILE A 164 -6.06 -1.10 26.91
N VAL A 165 -7.33 -1.50 27.02
CA VAL A 165 -8.45 -0.81 26.35
C VAL A 165 -8.58 0.64 26.83
N ALA A 166 -8.44 0.89 28.13
CA ALA A 166 -8.47 2.25 28.67
C ALA A 166 -7.28 3.10 28.19
N THR A 167 -6.11 2.49 28.04
CA THR A 167 -4.91 3.18 27.55
C THR A 167 -5.04 3.56 26.08
N LEU A 168 -5.51 2.64 25.24
CA LEU A 168 -5.68 2.86 23.80
C LEU A 168 -6.84 3.81 23.47
N ASN A 169 -7.85 3.91 24.35
CA ASN A 169 -8.94 4.87 24.20
C ASN A 169 -8.64 6.27 24.75
N ARG A 170 -7.45 6.51 25.33
CA ARG A 170 -7.07 7.87 25.75
C ARG A 170 -6.85 8.74 24.51
N LYS A 171 -7.74 9.72 24.33
CA LYS A 171 -7.58 10.76 23.31
C LYS A 171 -6.29 11.54 23.59
N SER A 172 -5.35 11.52 22.66
CA SER A 172 -4.28 12.51 22.60
C SER A 172 -4.84 13.78 21.98
N THR A 173 -5.36 14.68 22.80
CA THR A 173 -5.74 16.02 22.33
C THR A 173 -4.50 16.89 22.29
N SER A 174 -3.88 16.95 21.11
CA SER A 174 -2.88 17.95 20.80
C SER A 174 -3.57 19.03 19.97
N GLN A 175 -4.02 20.11 20.61
CA GLN A 175 -4.32 21.36 19.91
C GLN A 175 -2.99 21.88 19.37
N ALA A 176 -2.74 21.61 18.10
CA ALA A 176 -1.54 22.02 17.42
C ALA A 176 -1.96 22.75 16.15
N GLU A 177 -1.34 23.90 15.93
CA GLU A 177 -1.54 24.67 14.70
C GLU A 177 -0.52 24.20 13.67
N THR A 178 -1.02 23.91 12.48
CA THR A 178 -0.20 23.49 11.34
C THR A 178 0.95 24.47 11.08
N ASP A 179 2.20 23.98 11.04
CA ASP A 179 3.41 24.78 10.76
C ASP A 179 4.22 24.17 9.60
N ILE A 180 4.60 25.02 8.66
CA ILE A 180 5.42 24.67 7.48
C ILE A 180 6.79 24.10 7.86
N LYS A 181 7.35 24.47 9.02
CA LYS A 181 8.67 24.01 9.51
C LYS A 181 8.75 22.50 9.74
N LEU A 182 7.61 21.81 9.82
CA LEU A 182 7.59 20.37 9.94
C LEU A 182 8.30 19.68 8.76
N MET A 183 8.24 20.27 7.57
CA MET A 183 8.92 19.73 6.38
C MET A 183 10.44 19.77 6.54
N GLU A 184 10.99 20.86 7.08
CA GLU A 184 12.43 20.99 7.35
C GLU A 184 12.88 19.92 8.35
N SER A 185 12.09 19.73 9.41
CA SER A 185 12.34 18.69 10.44
C SER A 185 12.30 17.28 9.84
N ALA A 186 11.40 17.03 8.89
CA ALA A 186 11.33 15.76 8.16
C ALA A 186 12.58 15.50 7.32
N VAL A 187 13.02 16.50 6.54
CA VAL A 187 14.23 16.40 5.71
C VAL A 187 15.47 16.14 6.56
N GLU A 188 15.60 16.79 7.71
CA GLU A 188 16.69 16.52 8.66
C GLU A 188 16.71 15.05 9.14
N LEU A 189 15.54 14.48 9.46
CA LEU A 189 15.43 13.08 9.87
C LEU A 189 15.70 12.10 8.71
N TYR A 190 15.29 12.43 7.49
CA TYR A 190 15.68 11.65 6.31
C TYR A 190 17.21 11.67 6.13
N ASN A 191 17.86 12.83 6.25
CA ASN A 191 19.32 12.94 6.15
C ASN A 191 20.03 12.10 7.22
N GLN A 192 19.52 12.08 8.45
CA GLN A 192 20.11 11.30 9.55
C GLN A 192 19.96 9.79 9.36
N SER A 193 18.85 9.36 8.74
CA SER A 193 18.56 7.93 8.52
C SER A 193 19.05 7.39 7.18
N TYR A 194 19.43 8.26 6.25
CA TYR A 194 19.82 7.90 4.89
C TYR A 194 21.11 7.09 4.84
N ASP A 195 21.08 5.96 4.12
CA ASP A 195 22.26 5.16 3.83
C ASP A 195 22.97 5.71 2.58
N GLU A 196 24.02 6.49 2.78
CA GLU A 196 24.79 7.07 1.67
C GLU A 196 25.45 6.04 0.75
N LYS A 197 25.66 4.80 1.22
CA LYS A 197 26.37 3.76 0.47
C LYS A 197 25.43 2.94 -0.40
N PHE A 198 24.26 2.58 0.13
CA PHE A 198 23.33 1.66 -0.54
C PHE A 198 21.95 2.26 -0.82
N GLY A 199 21.71 3.52 -0.47
CA GLY A 199 20.41 4.16 -0.60
C GLY A 199 19.39 3.60 0.39
N GLY A 200 18.20 4.20 0.42
CA GLY A 200 17.17 3.89 1.41
C GLY A 200 17.46 4.52 2.78
N PHE A 201 16.60 4.19 3.74
CA PHE A 201 16.60 4.80 5.07
C PHE A 201 16.60 3.72 6.15
N GLY A 202 17.40 3.94 7.20
CA GLY A 202 17.53 3.01 8.31
C GLY A 202 18.42 1.81 7.99
N LYS A 203 18.29 0.77 8.82
CA LYS A 203 19.01 -0.50 8.71
C LYS A 203 18.13 -1.56 8.04
N GLU A 204 18.72 -2.72 7.75
CA GLU A 204 17.97 -3.90 7.35
C GLU A 204 16.89 -4.31 8.37
N PRO A 205 15.72 -4.83 7.93
CA PRO A 205 15.26 -4.95 6.54
C PRO A 205 14.95 -3.59 5.88
N LYS A 206 15.20 -3.46 4.57
CA LYS A 206 14.94 -2.22 3.80
C LYS A 206 13.66 -2.31 2.99
N PHE A 207 12.74 -1.39 3.27
CA PHE A 207 11.48 -1.22 2.53
C PHE A 207 11.62 -0.14 1.43
N PRO A 208 10.92 -0.26 0.30
CA PRO A 208 10.92 0.76 -0.74
C PRO A 208 10.37 2.12 -0.27
N THR A 209 9.29 2.12 0.52
CA THR A 209 8.64 3.32 1.08
C THR A 209 8.49 4.48 0.08
N ALA A 210 7.95 4.21 -1.11
CA ALA A 210 8.00 5.13 -2.25
C ALA A 210 7.35 6.50 -1.99
N HIS A 211 6.42 6.62 -1.04
CA HIS A 211 5.86 7.91 -0.59
C HIS A 211 6.91 8.83 0.07
N ASN A 212 7.92 8.27 0.75
CA ASN A 212 9.05 9.05 1.26
C ASN A 212 9.86 9.66 0.11
N LEU A 213 10.07 8.89 -0.95
CA LEU A 213 10.79 9.34 -2.15
C LEU A 213 9.98 10.41 -2.91
N LEU A 214 8.67 10.24 -3.01
CA LEU A 214 7.76 11.24 -3.57
C LEU A 214 7.85 12.57 -2.81
N PHE A 215 7.87 12.53 -1.47
CA PHE A 215 8.06 13.74 -0.65
C PHE A 215 9.41 14.41 -0.90
N LEU A 216 10.51 13.66 -0.92
CA LEU A 216 11.84 14.23 -1.19
C LEU A 216 11.94 14.86 -2.59
N LEU A 217 11.32 14.24 -3.59
CA LEU A 217 11.22 14.78 -4.95
C LEU A 217 10.37 16.06 -4.98
N LYS A 218 9.24 16.08 -4.26
CA LYS A 218 8.39 17.28 -4.10
C LYS A 218 9.16 18.40 -3.41
N HIS A 219 9.89 18.09 -2.34
CA HIS A 219 10.71 19.04 -1.62
C HIS A 219 11.77 19.66 -2.55
N TYR A 220 12.48 18.85 -3.35
CA TYR A 220 13.42 19.37 -4.35
C TYR A 220 12.74 20.30 -5.37
N GLU A 221 11.56 19.93 -5.88
CA GLU A 221 10.84 20.74 -6.87
C GLU A 221 10.48 22.14 -6.34
N LYS A 222 10.17 22.25 -5.03
CA LYS A 222 9.82 23.52 -4.37
C LYS A 222 11.04 24.33 -3.92
N SER A 223 12.03 23.69 -3.30
CA SER A 223 13.16 24.38 -2.64
C SER A 223 14.44 24.42 -3.48
N GLY A 224 14.58 23.53 -4.46
CA GLY A 224 15.82 23.30 -5.19
C GLY A 224 16.90 22.53 -4.40
N ASP A 225 16.55 21.92 -3.26
CA ASP A 225 17.49 21.16 -2.43
C ASP A 225 18.02 19.90 -3.13
N LYS A 226 19.23 20.00 -3.69
CA LYS A 226 19.90 18.92 -4.42
C LYS A 226 20.17 17.68 -3.57
N HIS A 227 20.20 17.80 -2.24
CA HIS A 227 20.45 16.65 -1.38
C HIS A 227 19.21 15.76 -1.29
N SER A 228 18.02 16.34 -1.17
CA SER A 228 16.74 15.62 -1.29
C SER A 228 16.62 14.86 -2.61
N LEU A 229 16.98 15.51 -3.74
CA LEU A 229 17.03 14.84 -5.04
C LEU A 229 18.02 13.67 -5.04
N LYS A 230 19.24 13.86 -4.53
CA LYS A 230 20.27 12.81 -4.45
C LYS A 230 19.78 11.60 -3.65
N MET A 231 19.13 11.81 -2.50
CA MET A 231 18.59 10.71 -1.69
C MET A 231 17.54 9.90 -2.45
N ALA A 232 16.62 10.59 -3.14
CA ALA A 232 15.59 9.93 -3.93
C ALA A 232 16.17 9.15 -5.13
N GLU A 233 16.98 9.81 -5.97
CA GLU A 233 17.58 9.20 -7.17
C GLU A 233 18.50 8.02 -6.84
N HIS A 234 19.34 8.14 -5.81
CA HIS A 234 20.23 7.06 -5.39
C HIS A 234 19.42 5.87 -4.88
N THR A 235 18.39 6.10 -4.05
CA THR A 235 17.53 5.02 -3.53
C THR A 235 16.78 4.30 -4.65
N LEU A 236 16.16 5.04 -5.58
CA LEU A 236 15.50 4.46 -6.76
C LEU A 236 16.49 3.62 -7.58
N THR A 237 17.67 4.18 -7.88
CA THR A 237 18.69 3.48 -8.66
C THR A 237 19.16 2.20 -7.97
N GLN A 238 19.38 2.22 -6.65
CA GLN A 238 19.82 1.05 -5.91
C GLN A 238 18.75 -0.03 -5.81
N MET A 239 17.48 0.35 -5.62
CA MET A 239 16.37 -0.62 -5.69
C MET A 239 16.28 -1.29 -7.06
N TYR A 240 16.42 -0.53 -8.15
CA TYR A 240 16.44 -1.12 -9.49
C TYR A 240 17.64 -2.05 -9.71
N LYS A 241 18.81 -1.71 -9.16
CA LYS A 241 20.01 -2.55 -9.31
C LYS A 241 20.02 -3.79 -8.42
N GLY A 242 19.28 -3.76 -7.31
CA GLY A 242 19.15 -4.86 -6.37
C GLY A 242 18.27 -5.99 -6.91
N GLY A 243 18.25 -7.10 -6.17
CA GLY A 243 17.35 -8.23 -6.46
C GLY A 243 15.90 -8.00 -6.03
N ILE A 244 15.62 -6.88 -5.34
CA ILE A 244 14.24 -6.44 -5.07
C ILE A 244 13.48 -6.12 -6.37
N PHE A 245 14.16 -5.73 -7.45
CA PHE A 245 13.57 -5.65 -8.77
C PHE A 245 13.82 -6.95 -9.54
N ASP A 246 12.75 -7.62 -9.97
CA ASP A 246 12.89 -8.84 -10.79
C ASP A 246 13.39 -8.48 -12.19
N HIS A 247 14.69 -8.61 -12.44
CA HIS A 247 15.26 -8.28 -13.76
C HIS A 247 14.79 -9.16 -14.92
N ILE A 248 14.13 -10.29 -14.64
CA ILE A 248 13.67 -11.24 -15.67
C ILE A 248 12.19 -11.02 -16.00
N GLY A 249 11.34 -10.92 -14.98
CA GLY A 249 9.88 -10.74 -15.14
C GLY A 249 9.36 -9.36 -14.76
N TYR A 250 10.22 -8.46 -14.29
CA TYR A 250 9.88 -7.13 -13.77
C TYR A 250 8.96 -7.15 -12.55
N GLY A 251 8.70 -5.95 -12.03
CA GLY A 251 8.00 -5.75 -10.77
C GLY A 251 8.95 -5.81 -9.59
N PHE A 252 8.59 -5.08 -8.55
CA PHE A 252 9.30 -5.03 -7.29
C PHE A 252 8.68 -5.99 -6.28
N SER A 253 9.56 -6.70 -5.57
CA SER A 253 9.24 -7.40 -4.34
C SER A 253 9.07 -6.41 -3.19
N ARG A 254 8.37 -6.84 -2.14
CA ARG A 254 7.87 -5.96 -1.08
C ARG A 254 8.97 -5.26 -0.29
N TYR A 255 10.04 -5.97 0.06
CA TYR A 255 11.18 -5.41 0.78
C TYR A 255 12.41 -6.31 0.66
N SER A 256 13.56 -5.79 1.08
CA SER A 256 14.84 -6.50 1.14
C SER A 256 15.19 -6.87 2.58
N THR A 257 15.64 -8.10 2.80
CA THR A 257 16.16 -8.56 4.10
C THR A 257 17.53 -8.02 4.41
N ASP A 258 18.26 -7.58 3.40
CA ASP A 258 19.58 -6.97 3.54
C ASP A 258 19.57 -5.47 3.22
N LYS A 259 20.70 -4.83 3.54
CA LYS A 259 20.93 -3.41 3.30
C LYS A 259 21.27 -3.04 1.86
N TYR A 260 21.50 -4.01 0.97
CA TYR A 260 21.95 -3.81 -0.41
C TYR A 260 20.79 -3.70 -1.40
N PHE A 261 19.57 -4.00 -0.95
CA PHE A 261 18.42 -4.33 -1.81
C PHE A 261 18.61 -5.62 -2.61
N LEU A 262 19.50 -6.52 -2.18
CA LEU A 262 19.82 -7.75 -2.93
C LEU A 262 18.83 -8.88 -2.67
N VAL A 263 18.67 -9.30 -1.41
CA VAL A 263 17.84 -10.45 -1.04
C VAL A 263 16.42 -9.98 -0.69
N PRO A 264 15.41 -10.18 -1.56
CA PRO A 264 14.05 -9.77 -1.27
C PRO A 264 13.36 -10.75 -0.32
N HIS A 265 12.32 -10.26 0.35
CA HIS A 265 11.13 -11.09 0.58
C HIS A 265 10.32 -11.08 -0.70
N PHE A 266 10.27 -12.22 -1.38
CA PHE A 266 9.96 -12.31 -2.82
C PHE A 266 8.51 -11.97 -3.20
N GLU A 267 7.63 -11.80 -2.21
CA GLU A 267 6.26 -11.33 -2.35
C GLU A 267 6.19 -10.05 -3.19
N LYS A 268 5.25 -9.96 -4.13
CA LYS A 268 5.00 -8.75 -4.92
C LYS A 268 3.59 -8.23 -4.70
N MET A 269 3.50 -7.04 -4.11
CA MET A 269 2.22 -6.39 -3.81
C MET A 269 1.83 -5.37 -4.87
N LEU A 270 0.54 -5.27 -5.16
CA LEU A 270 0.00 -4.28 -6.10
C LEU A 270 0.34 -2.84 -5.67
N TYR A 271 0.19 -2.53 -4.38
CA TYR A 271 0.40 -1.18 -3.86
C TYR A 271 1.86 -0.73 -3.91
N ASP A 272 2.83 -1.62 -3.62
CA ASP A 272 4.25 -1.29 -3.68
C ASP A 272 4.65 -0.90 -5.11
N ASN A 273 4.19 -1.70 -6.08
CA ASN A 273 4.44 -1.47 -7.49
C ASN A 273 3.73 -0.20 -7.99
N ALA A 274 2.51 0.09 -7.53
CA ALA A 274 1.80 1.34 -7.84
C ALA A 274 2.57 2.56 -7.34
N LEU A 275 2.95 2.57 -6.06
CA LEU A 275 3.66 3.69 -5.44
C LEU A 275 5.06 3.89 -6.04
N LEU A 276 5.76 2.80 -6.38
CA LEU A 276 7.04 2.89 -7.08
C LEU A 276 6.88 3.46 -8.49
N ILE A 277 5.86 3.06 -9.26
CA ILE A 277 5.58 3.69 -10.56
C ILE A 277 5.39 5.21 -10.38
N LEU A 278 4.63 5.66 -9.38
CA LEU A 278 4.47 7.09 -9.09
C LEU A 278 5.81 7.78 -8.81
N ALA A 279 6.66 7.20 -7.96
CA ALA A 279 7.96 7.76 -7.61
C ALA A 279 8.91 7.85 -8.82
N TYR A 280 8.96 6.80 -9.65
CA TYR A 280 9.73 6.78 -10.89
C TYR A 280 9.18 7.79 -11.91
N CYS A 281 7.86 7.95 -12.02
CA CYS A 281 7.25 8.97 -12.87
C CYS A 281 7.62 10.38 -12.44
N LYS A 282 7.59 10.67 -11.13
CA LYS A 282 8.01 11.97 -10.58
C LYS A 282 9.50 12.22 -10.79
N ALA A 283 10.35 11.21 -10.59
CA ALA A 283 11.78 11.32 -10.84
C ALA A 283 12.08 11.59 -12.31
N TYR A 284 11.40 10.91 -13.24
CA TYR A 284 11.49 11.21 -14.68
C TYR A 284 11.06 12.64 -14.99
N TRP A 285 9.93 13.08 -14.46
CA TRP A 285 9.43 14.45 -14.70
C TRP A 285 10.44 15.52 -14.28
N ILE A 286 11.04 15.35 -13.10
CA ILE A 286 12.01 16.30 -12.55
C ILE A 286 13.34 16.29 -13.29
N THR A 287 13.85 15.11 -13.63
CA THR A 287 15.24 14.94 -14.11
C THR A 287 15.34 14.81 -15.62
N GLN A 288 14.24 14.46 -16.28
CA GLN A 288 14.17 14.05 -17.69
C GLN A 288 15.08 12.87 -18.05
N ASN A 289 15.55 12.10 -17.04
CA ASN A 289 16.37 10.92 -17.25
C ASN A 289 15.48 9.72 -17.62
N SER A 290 15.58 9.26 -18.88
CA SER A 290 14.73 8.19 -19.43
C SER A 290 14.82 6.88 -18.65
N PHE A 291 15.90 6.65 -17.91
CA PHE A 291 16.03 5.52 -17.00
C PHE A 291 14.80 5.36 -16.10
N TYR A 292 14.33 6.44 -15.46
CA TYR A 292 13.22 6.34 -14.53
C TYR A 292 11.90 5.99 -15.21
N ARG A 293 11.63 6.56 -16.40
CA ARG A 293 10.46 6.17 -17.21
C ARG A 293 10.53 4.70 -17.58
N GLU A 294 11.68 4.20 -18.01
CA GLU A 294 11.85 2.81 -18.40
C GLU A 294 11.59 1.84 -17.25
N VAL A 295 12.02 2.16 -16.02
CA VAL A 295 11.73 1.33 -14.85
C VAL A 295 10.24 1.33 -14.53
N ALA A 296 9.57 2.49 -14.61
CA ALA A 296 8.12 2.58 -14.45
C ALA A 296 7.37 1.74 -15.51
N GLU A 297 7.78 1.82 -16.77
CA GLU A 297 7.21 1.04 -17.89
C GLU A 297 7.42 -0.47 -17.70
N LYS A 298 8.62 -0.91 -17.29
CA LYS A 298 8.89 -2.32 -16.96
C LYS A 298 8.02 -2.81 -15.81
N THR A 299 7.84 -1.98 -14.79
CA THR A 299 6.97 -2.29 -13.64
C THR A 299 5.50 -2.41 -14.08
N ALA A 300 5.01 -1.48 -14.91
CA ALA A 300 3.66 -1.56 -15.47
C ALA A 300 3.47 -2.79 -16.38
N GLN A 301 4.49 -3.19 -17.14
CA GLN A 301 4.43 -4.42 -17.95
C GLN A 301 4.24 -5.67 -17.09
N TYR A 302 4.88 -5.74 -15.92
CA TYR A 302 4.60 -6.82 -14.95
C TYR A 302 3.13 -6.80 -14.52
N ILE A 303 2.61 -5.63 -14.14
CA ILE A 303 1.22 -5.48 -13.69
C ILE A 303 0.22 -5.91 -14.78
N LEU A 304 0.40 -5.41 -16.01
CA LEU A 304 -0.48 -5.72 -17.13
C LEU A 304 -0.44 -7.21 -17.52
N ARG A 305 0.71 -7.86 -17.35
CA ARG A 305 0.91 -9.26 -17.73
C ARG A 305 0.46 -10.26 -16.66
N GLU A 306 0.76 -10.00 -15.39
CA GLU A 306 0.58 -10.96 -14.29
C GLU A 306 -0.61 -10.63 -13.38
N MET A 307 -0.89 -9.33 -13.20
CA MET A 307 -1.77 -8.85 -12.14
C MET A 307 -3.11 -8.28 -12.67
N THR A 308 -3.35 -8.28 -13.98
CA THR A 308 -4.61 -7.76 -14.55
C THR A 308 -5.65 -8.86 -14.70
N SER A 309 -6.82 -8.66 -14.07
CA SER A 309 -8.00 -9.50 -14.25
C SER A 309 -8.62 -9.29 -15.63
N THR A 310 -9.17 -10.37 -16.21
CA THR A 310 -9.98 -10.29 -17.43
C THR A 310 -11.24 -9.43 -17.25
N GLU A 311 -11.69 -9.22 -16.01
CA GLU A 311 -12.84 -8.36 -15.68
C GLU A 311 -12.49 -6.86 -15.65
N GLY A 312 -11.18 -6.51 -15.65
CA GLY A 312 -10.70 -5.14 -15.81
C GLY A 312 -10.01 -4.53 -14.59
N GLY A 313 -10.16 -5.11 -13.39
CA GLY A 313 -9.40 -4.72 -12.21
C GLY A 313 -8.02 -5.39 -12.14
N PHE A 314 -7.28 -5.10 -11.07
CA PHE A 314 -5.97 -5.64 -10.74
C PHE A 314 -6.03 -6.51 -9.48
N TYR A 315 -5.40 -7.68 -9.55
CA TYR A 315 -5.19 -8.61 -8.46
C TYR A 315 -4.27 -8.03 -7.38
N SER A 316 -4.37 -8.52 -6.14
CA SER A 316 -3.78 -7.88 -4.97
C SER A 316 -2.30 -8.21 -4.80
N ALA A 317 -1.91 -9.47 -4.96
CA ALA A 317 -0.55 -9.92 -4.68
C ALA A 317 -0.15 -11.20 -5.44
N GLN A 318 1.16 -11.40 -5.58
CA GLN A 318 1.77 -12.65 -6.01
C GLN A 318 2.68 -13.18 -4.90
N ASP A 319 2.58 -14.48 -4.64
CA ASP A 319 3.22 -15.16 -3.51
C ASP A 319 4.76 -15.12 -3.58
N ALA A 320 5.38 -15.20 -2.41
CA ALA A 320 6.83 -15.35 -2.26
C ALA A 320 7.29 -16.80 -2.48
N ASP A 321 6.41 -17.75 -2.13
CA ASP A 321 6.73 -19.17 -2.08
C ASP A 321 6.31 -19.91 -3.37
N SER A 322 7.11 -20.91 -3.76
CA SER A 322 6.77 -21.87 -4.81
C SER A 322 7.12 -23.27 -4.35
N ASP A 323 6.13 -24.16 -4.31
CA ASP A 323 6.22 -25.49 -3.69
C ASP A 323 6.69 -25.46 -2.21
N GLY A 324 6.32 -24.42 -1.46
CA GLY A 324 6.68 -24.26 -0.04
C GLY A 324 8.11 -23.75 0.22
N GLU A 325 8.81 -23.29 -0.82
CA GLU A 325 10.14 -22.70 -0.71
C GLU A 325 10.11 -21.24 -1.18
N GLU A 326 10.48 -20.30 -0.31
CA GLU A 326 10.56 -18.86 -0.61
C GLU A 326 11.61 -18.60 -1.71
N GLY A 327 11.27 -17.80 -2.72
CA GLY A 327 12.23 -17.37 -3.74
C GLY A 327 12.60 -18.41 -4.80
N LYS A 328 12.21 -19.69 -4.64
CA LYS A 328 12.51 -20.80 -5.56
C LYS A 328 12.17 -20.48 -7.02
N TYR A 329 11.07 -19.76 -7.25
CA TYR A 329 10.65 -19.30 -8.57
C TYR A 329 11.67 -18.35 -9.21
N TYR A 330 12.33 -17.49 -8.44
CA TYR A 330 13.10 -16.35 -8.93
C TYR A 330 14.59 -16.63 -9.13
N VAL A 331 15.15 -17.62 -8.45
CA VAL A 331 16.60 -17.87 -8.43
C VAL A 331 17.07 -18.84 -9.53
N PHE A 332 18.30 -18.66 -10.01
CA PHE A 332 18.91 -19.47 -11.08
C PHE A 332 20.30 -19.98 -10.71
N GLU A 333 20.66 -21.14 -11.24
CA GLU A 333 22.03 -21.63 -11.32
C GLU A 333 22.73 -21.09 -12.57
N SER A 334 24.05 -20.92 -12.51
CA SER A 334 24.86 -20.41 -13.62
C SER A 334 24.73 -21.30 -14.86
N GLU A 335 24.76 -22.62 -14.65
CA GLU A 335 24.72 -23.65 -15.68
C GLU A 335 23.35 -23.72 -16.39
N GLU A 336 22.26 -23.37 -15.70
CA GLU A 336 20.92 -23.27 -16.30
C GLU A 336 20.90 -22.20 -17.41
N ILE A 337 21.46 -21.03 -17.12
CA ILE A 337 21.51 -19.92 -18.08
C ILE A 337 22.43 -20.25 -19.27
N ILE A 338 23.59 -20.83 -19.00
CA ILE A 338 24.55 -21.30 -20.03
C ILE A 338 23.89 -22.32 -20.96
N SER A 339 23.18 -23.29 -20.39
CA SER A 339 22.47 -24.32 -21.17
C SER A 339 21.34 -23.72 -22.01
N LEU A 340 20.65 -22.70 -21.49
CA LEU A 340 19.52 -22.07 -22.17
C LEU A 340 19.96 -21.13 -23.31
N LEU A 341 21.00 -20.32 -23.09
CA LEU A 341 21.42 -19.27 -24.02
C LEU A 341 22.61 -19.67 -24.91
N GLY A 342 23.27 -20.78 -24.59
CA GLY A 342 24.54 -21.20 -25.20
C GLY A 342 25.73 -20.58 -24.48
N GLU A 343 26.90 -21.22 -24.60
CA GLU A 343 28.06 -20.96 -23.73
C GLU A 343 28.49 -19.48 -23.67
N LYS A 344 28.76 -18.87 -24.82
CA LYS A 344 29.23 -17.48 -24.90
C LYS A 344 28.19 -16.49 -24.35
N THR A 345 26.93 -16.60 -24.79
CA THR A 345 25.87 -15.67 -24.41
C THR A 345 25.48 -15.85 -22.94
N GLY A 346 25.41 -17.10 -22.47
CA GLY A 346 25.08 -17.41 -21.08
C GLY A 346 26.16 -16.95 -20.11
N GLN A 347 27.45 -17.11 -20.44
CA GLN A 347 28.55 -16.57 -19.63
C GLN A 347 28.47 -15.04 -19.53
N ALA A 348 28.24 -14.34 -20.65
CA ALA A 348 28.11 -12.88 -20.66
C ALA A 348 26.87 -12.41 -19.88
N PHE A 349 25.74 -13.12 -19.99
CA PHE A 349 24.54 -12.85 -19.20
C PHE A 349 24.81 -13.03 -17.70
N ASN A 350 25.49 -14.11 -17.33
CA ASN A 350 25.81 -14.41 -15.95
C ASN A 350 26.72 -13.34 -15.33
N GLU A 351 27.76 -12.91 -16.05
CA GLU A 351 28.62 -11.80 -15.61
C GLU A 351 27.81 -10.51 -15.44
N TYR A 352 26.94 -10.18 -16.40
CA TYR A 352 26.14 -8.96 -16.37
C TYR A 352 25.20 -8.89 -15.16
N TYR A 353 24.54 -10.01 -14.83
CA TYR A 353 23.56 -10.11 -13.73
C TYR A 353 24.14 -10.69 -12.42
N SER A 354 25.47 -10.76 -12.28
CA SER A 354 26.14 -11.32 -11.10
C SER A 354 25.67 -12.74 -10.71
N ILE A 355 25.40 -13.59 -11.71
CA ILE A 355 25.05 -15.00 -11.54
C ILE A 355 26.35 -15.81 -11.52
N THR A 356 26.65 -16.47 -10.41
CA THR A 356 27.90 -17.21 -10.19
C THR A 356 27.63 -18.66 -9.81
N HIS A 357 28.64 -19.52 -9.92
CA HIS A 357 28.53 -20.92 -9.49
C HIS A 357 28.26 -21.07 -7.98
N ASN A 358 28.73 -20.13 -7.15
CA ASN A 358 28.55 -20.19 -5.69
C ASN A 358 27.17 -19.72 -5.22
N GLY A 359 26.43 -19.00 -6.08
CA GLY A 359 25.20 -18.34 -5.68
C GLY A 359 25.41 -17.03 -4.91
N ASN A 360 24.34 -16.26 -4.79
CA ASN A 360 24.21 -15.11 -3.89
C ASN A 360 23.01 -15.25 -2.93
N PHE A 361 22.26 -16.36 -3.01
CA PHE A 361 21.16 -16.74 -2.14
C PHE A 361 21.02 -18.26 -2.11
N GLU A 362 21.24 -18.89 -0.96
CA GLU A 362 21.05 -20.35 -0.75
C GLU A 362 21.68 -21.26 -1.83
N GLY A 363 22.88 -20.91 -2.29
CA GLY A 363 23.60 -21.67 -3.34
C GLY A 363 23.12 -21.42 -4.77
N LYS A 364 22.10 -20.57 -4.97
CA LYS A 364 21.60 -20.09 -6.25
C LYS A 364 21.71 -18.57 -6.36
N ASN A 365 21.32 -17.99 -7.48
CA ASN A 365 21.50 -16.58 -7.75
C ASN A 365 20.17 -15.86 -7.99
N ILE A 366 20.01 -14.74 -7.30
CA ILE A 366 19.11 -13.66 -7.64
C ILE A 366 19.83 -12.78 -8.68
N PRO A 367 19.35 -12.71 -9.93
CA PRO A 367 19.91 -11.82 -10.95
C PRO A 367 19.87 -10.37 -10.46
N ASN A 368 20.99 -9.63 -10.53
CA ASN A 368 21.08 -8.24 -10.06
C ASN A 368 22.19 -7.45 -10.76
N LEU A 369 22.16 -6.13 -10.65
CA LEU A 369 23.10 -5.18 -11.28
C LEU A 369 23.94 -4.41 -10.27
N LEU A 370 24.04 -4.84 -9.00
CA LEU A 370 24.75 -4.09 -7.95
C LEU A 370 26.24 -3.87 -8.27
N ASN A 371 26.88 -4.85 -8.90
CA ASN A 371 28.29 -4.77 -9.31
C ASN A 371 28.47 -4.20 -10.73
N ASN A 372 27.37 -3.86 -11.42
CA ASN A 372 27.41 -3.39 -12.79
C ASN A 372 27.22 -1.86 -12.84
N PRO A 373 28.20 -1.10 -13.38
CA PRO A 373 28.05 0.34 -13.50
C PRO A 373 27.06 0.72 -14.61
N SER A 374 26.84 -0.16 -15.59
CA SER A 374 25.98 0.10 -16.75
C SER A 374 24.60 -0.54 -16.58
N THR A 375 23.56 0.20 -16.95
CA THR A 375 22.18 -0.31 -17.17
C THR A 375 21.95 -0.58 -18.67
N SER A 376 22.88 -1.31 -19.29
CA SER A 376 22.81 -1.71 -20.70
C SER A 376 21.54 -2.53 -21.00
N LYS A 377 21.05 -2.40 -22.24
CA LYS A 377 19.91 -3.20 -22.77
C LYS A 377 20.36 -4.41 -23.58
N GLU A 378 21.65 -4.73 -23.56
CA GLU A 378 22.24 -5.80 -24.37
C GLU A 378 21.52 -7.15 -24.20
N PHE A 379 21.04 -7.44 -23.00
CA PHE A 379 20.40 -8.71 -22.68
C PHE A 379 18.86 -8.70 -22.71
N ASP A 380 18.23 -7.55 -22.98
CA ASP A 380 16.76 -7.40 -22.95
C ASP A 380 16.08 -8.39 -23.93
N ALA A 381 16.72 -8.67 -25.08
CA ALA A 381 16.22 -9.62 -26.08
C ALA A 381 16.16 -11.08 -25.60
N TYR A 382 16.93 -11.45 -24.56
CA TYR A 382 16.97 -12.82 -24.02
C TYR A 382 16.01 -13.01 -22.84
N LEU A 383 15.57 -11.92 -22.17
CA LEU A 383 14.70 -11.99 -21.00
C LEU A 383 13.41 -12.79 -21.25
N PRO A 384 12.69 -12.66 -22.39
CA PRO A 384 11.50 -13.47 -22.64
C PRO A 384 11.78 -14.98 -22.63
N LYS A 385 12.93 -15.40 -23.16
CA LYS A 385 13.31 -16.83 -23.19
C LYS A 385 13.59 -17.36 -21.79
N ILE A 386 14.26 -16.58 -20.95
CA ILE A 386 14.58 -16.95 -19.55
C ILE A 386 13.32 -16.95 -18.70
N TYR A 387 12.45 -15.96 -18.90
CA TYR A 387 11.16 -15.88 -18.24
C TYR A 387 10.28 -17.10 -18.55
N GLU A 388 10.20 -17.52 -19.82
CA GLU A 388 9.46 -18.73 -20.20
C GLU A 388 10.08 -20.02 -19.63
N TYR A 389 11.41 -20.09 -19.52
CA TYR A 389 12.09 -21.18 -18.82
C TYR A 389 11.69 -21.22 -17.34
N ARG A 390 11.70 -20.06 -16.66
CA ARG A 390 11.31 -19.91 -15.25
C ARG A 390 9.91 -20.42 -14.98
N LYS A 391 8.92 -20.05 -15.81
CA LYS A 391 7.52 -20.48 -15.67
C LYS A 391 7.31 -21.99 -15.84
N LYS A 392 8.19 -22.66 -16.59
CA LYS A 392 8.12 -24.11 -16.77
C LYS A 392 8.68 -24.86 -15.56
N ARG A 393 9.61 -24.25 -14.83
CA ARG A 393 10.24 -24.83 -13.65
C ARG A 393 9.34 -24.74 -12.42
N ASN A 394 8.72 -23.58 -12.20
CA ASN A 394 7.98 -23.26 -10.98
C ASN A 394 6.73 -22.41 -11.29
N LYS A 395 5.76 -22.36 -10.36
CA LYS A 395 4.57 -21.50 -10.43
C LYS A 395 4.36 -20.76 -9.12
N LEU A 396 3.86 -19.54 -9.21
CA LEU A 396 3.48 -18.73 -8.06
C LEU A 396 1.97 -18.77 -7.86
N HIS A 397 1.55 -18.77 -6.60
CA HIS A 397 0.16 -18.51 -6.25
C HIS A 397 -0.13 -17.01 -6.48
N LEU A 398 -1.34 -16.74 -6.97
CA LEU A 398 -1.84 -15.40 -7.22
C LEU A 398 -3.00 -15.16 -6.27
N ASP A 399 -2.90 -14.12 -5.43
CA ASP A 399 -4.05 -13.62 -4.71
C ASP A 399 -4.89 -12.79 -5.68
N ASP A 400 -5.95 -13.41 -6.17
CA ASP A 400 -6.85 -12.87 -7.18
C ASP A 400 -7.96 -11.97 -6.61
N LYS A 401 -7.86 -11.55 -5.33
CA LYS A 401 -8.73 -10.50 -4.79
C LYS A 401 -8.45 -9.17 -5.48
N ILE A 402 -9.52 -8.43 -5.76
CA ILE A 402 -9.44 -7.05 -6.24
C ILE A 402 -9.86 -6.13 -5.10
N LEU A 403 -8.92 -5.32 -4.60
CA LEU A 403 -9.12 -4.40 -3.48
C LEU A 403 -9.28 -2.96 -3.97
N THR A 404 -10.32 -2.24 -3.51
CA THR A 404 -10.60 -0.88 -3.99
C THR A 404 -9.44 0.07 -3.75
N SER A 405 -8.92 0.13 -2.50
CA SER A 405 -7.79 0.99 -2.16
C SER A 405 -6.56 0.76 -3.05
N TRP A 406 -6.14 -0.49 -3.26
CA TRP A 406 -4.92 -0.79 -4.02
C TRP A 406 -5.09 -0.62 -5.52
N ASN A 407 -6.26 -0.96 -6.05
CA ASN A 407 -6.59 -0.70 -7.45
C ASN A 407 -6.60 0.80 -7.73
N SER A 408 -7.10 1.59 -6.79
CA SER A 408 -7.12 3.05 -6.91
C SER A 408 -5.70 3.65 -6.96
N LEU A 409 -4.78 3.17 -6.12
CA LEU A 409 -3.36 3.54 -6.22
C LEU A 409 -2.78 3.17 -7.60
N MET A 410 -3.08 1.98 -8.12
CA MET A 410 -2.62 1.56 -9.44
C MET A 410 -3.24 2.38 -10.58
N ILE A 411 -4.52 2.76 -10.49
CA ILE A 411 -5.17 3.67 -11.43
C ILE A 411 -4.42 5.00 -11.50
N ALA A 412 -4.09 5.59 -10.34
CA ALA A 412 -3.30 6.82 -10.30
C ALA A 412 -1.90 6.65 -10.91
N ALA A 413 -1.23 5.54 -10.60
CA ALA A 413 0.08 5.20 -11.16
C ALA A 413 0.05 5.09 -12.70
N MET A 414 -0.96 4.42 -13.25
CA MET A 414 -1.16 4.29 -14.69
C MET A 414 -1.49 5.65 -15.36
N CYS A 415 -2.23 6.53 -14.67
CA CYS A 415 -2.49 7.89 -15.15
C CYS A 415 -1.21 8.73 -15.23
N TRP A 416 -0.35 8.67 -14.20
CA TRP A 416 0.94 9.36 -14.21
C TRP A 416 1.87 8.81 -15.27
N LEU A 417 1.93 7.48 -15.42
CA LEU A 417 2.73 6.84 -16.45
C LEU A 417 2.27 7.23 -17.86
N TYR A 418 0.95 7.28 -18.10
CA TYR A 418 0.39 7.80 -19.34
C TYR A 418 0.85 9.24 -19.62
N ARG A 419 0.78 10.13 -18.62
CA ARG A 419 1.18 11.54 -18.78
C ARG A 419 2.66 11.72 -19.15
N ILE A 420 3.54 10.81 -18.72
CA ILE A 420 4.98 10.92 -19.05
C ILE A 420 5.41 10.10 -20.28
N SER A 421 4.62 9.11 -20.70
CA SER A 421 4.96 8.19 -21.81
C SER A 421 4.14 8.42 -23.07
N ARG A 422 2.95 9.05 -22.96
CA ARG A 422 1.93 9.15 -24.02
C ARG A 422 1.46 7.79 -24.56
N ASN A 423 1.62 6.70 -23.80
CA ASN A 423 1.14 5.39 -24.18
C ASN A 423 -0.30 5.15 -23.66
N ASP A 424 -1.26 5.13 -24.59
CA ASP A 424 -2.69 4.96 -24.32
C ASP A 424 -3.04 3.64 -23.60
N GLU A 425 -2.18 2.62 -23.67
CA GLU A 425 -2.39 1.35 -22.97
C GLU A 425 -2.60 1.58 -21.46
N TYR A 426 -1.81 2.47 -20.85
CA TYR A 426 -1.87 2.76 -19.42
C TYR A 426 -3.17 3.50 -19.06
N LEU A 427 -3.56 4.51 -19.84
CA LEU A 427 -4.84 5.20 -19.62
C LEU A 427 -6.03 4.26 -19.79
N ASN A 428 -5.98 3.36 -20.79
CA ASN A 428 -7.02 2.38 -21.01
C ASN A 428 -7.14 1.37 -19.86
N ALA A 429 -6.01 0.92 -19.30
CA ALA A 429 -6.00 0.08 -18.10
C ALA A 429 -6.60 0.80 -16.90
N ALA A 430 -6.21 2.06 -16.66
CA ALA A 430 -6.76 2.91 -15.60
C ALA A 430 -8.28 3.06 -15.71
N LYS A 431 -8.79 3.40 -16.91
CA LYS A 431 -10.23 3.55 -17.17
C LYS A 431 -11.01 2.26 -16.99
N LYS A 432 -10.47 1.12 -17.44
CA LYS A 432 -11.09 -0.20 -17.23
C LYS A 432 -11.19 -0.55 -15.76
N SER A 433 -10.12 -0.34 -14.99
CA SER A 433 -10.11 -0.60 -13.57
C SER A 433 -11.05 0.33 -12.80
N GLN A 434 -11.12 1.62 -13.15
CA GLN A 434 -12.08 2.54 -12.53
C GLN A 434 -13.52 2.13 -12.83
N LYS A 435 -13.81 1.75 -14.07
CA LYS A 435 -15.12 1.23 -14.45
C LYS A 435 -15.48 -0.04 -13.67
N PHE A 436 -14.51 -0.94 -13.48
CA PHE A 436 -14.68 -2.12 -12.63
C PHE A 436 -15.03 -1.73 -11.19
N ILE A 437 -14.35 -0.75 -10.59
CA ILE A 437 -14.68 -0.26 -9.24
C ILE A 437 -16.12 0.26 -9.16
N GLU A 438 -16.54 1.04 -10.17
CA GLU A 438 -17.88 1.61 -10.23
C GLU A 438 -18.98 0.54 -10.39
N GLU A 439 -18.73 -0.50 -11.20
CA GLU A 439 -19.72 -1.54 -11.50
C GLU A 439 -19.74 -2.67 -10.46
N GLN A 440 -18.58 -3.05 -9.93
CA GLN A 440 -18.41 -4.25 -9.10
C GLN A 440 -18.07 -3.97 -7.64
N LEU A 441 -17.48 -2.81 -7.33
CA LEU A 441 -17.06 -2.45 -5.96
C LEU A 441 -17.78 -1.19 -5.44
N SER A 442 -18.86 -0.76 -6.10
CA SER A 442 -19.67 0.36 -5.67
C SER A 442 -21.16 0.07 -5.82
N GLN A 443 -21.97 0.61 -4.90
CA GLN A 443 -23.43 0.59 -4.96
C GLN A 443 -24.01 1.76 -4.19
N ASP A 444 -24.88 2.56 -4.81
CA ASP A 444 -25.55 3.71 -4.18
C ASP A 444 -24.56 4.66 -3.47
N GLY A 445 -23.41 4.87 -4.13
CA GLY A 445 -22.28 5.65 -3.63
C GLY A 445 -21.46 5.00 -2.52
N THR A 446 -21.85 3.84 -2.00
CA THR A 446 -21.05 3.07 -1.04
C THR A 446 -20.01 2.27 -1.80
N VAL A 447 -18.76 2.40 -1.38
CA VAL A 447 -17.64 1.59 -1.89
C VAL A 447 -17.49 0.35 -1.02
N PHE A 448 -17.06 -0.78 -1.60
CA PHE A 448 -16.77 -2.05 -0.91
C PHE A 448 -15.26 -2.31 -0.88
N VAL A 449 -14.79 -3.06 0.12
CA VAL A 449 -13.35 -3.34 0.31
C VAL A 449 -12.77 -4.19 -0.81
N SER A 450 -13.39 -5.36 -1.04
CA SER A 450 -12.87 -6.39 -1.94
C SER A 450 -13.96 -7.01 -2.82
N PHE A 451 -13.51 -7.53 -3.97
CA PHE A 451 -14.30 -8.33 -4.88
C PHE A 451 -13.52 -9.58 -5.26
N ARG A 452 -14.19 -10.73 -5.25
CA ARG A 452 -13.64 -12.00 -5.74
C ARG A 452 -14.76 -12.96 -6.11
N ASN A 453 -14.60 -13.67 -7.23
CA ASN A 453 -15.55 -14.70 -7.68
C ASN A 453 -17.03 -14.24 -7.71
N GLY A 454 -17.28 -13.03 -8.22
CA GLY A 454 -18.62 -12.47 -8.33
C GLY A 454 -19.24 -11.98 -7.01
N LYS A 455 -18.48 -11.99 -5.91
CA LYS A 455 -18.93 -11.58 -4.58
C LYS A 455 -18.17 -10.36 -4.10
N ARG A 456 -18.91 -9.41 -3.54
CA ARG A 456 -18.40 -8.25 -2.79
C ARG A 456 -18.28 -8.62 -1.31
N ASN A 457 -17.30 -8.04 -0.64
CA ASN A 457 -17.18 -8.15 0.81
C ASN A 457 -17.85 -6.96 1.54
N GLN A 458 -17.41 -6.59 2.74
CA GLN A 458 -18.00 -5.49 3.53
C GLN A 458 -17.85 -4.10 2.90
N ASN A 459 -18.64 -3.17 3.45
CA ASN A 459 -18.52 -1.73 3.22
C ASN A 459 -17.07 -1.28 3.44
N GLY A 460 -16.61 -0.41 2.53
CA GLY A 460 -15.27 0.15 2.51
C GLY A 460 -14.95 0.98 3.75
N PHE A 461 -13.66 1.11 4.00
CA PHE A 461 -13.07 1.91 5.06
C PHE A 461 -12.56 3.24 4.50
N LEU A 462 -12.07 4.13 5.35
CA LEU A 462 -11.54 5.44 4.95
C LEU A 462 -10.58 5.34 3.76
N ASP A 463 -9.67 4.36 3.80
CA ASP A 463 -8.66 4.12 2.78
C ASP A 463 -9.25 3.87 1.38
N ASP A 464 -10.38 3.17 1.30
CA ASP A 464 -11.04 2.88 0.02
C ASP A 464 -11.60 4.17 -0.61
N TYR A 465 -12.20 5.04 0.21
CA TYR A 465 -12.74 6.31 -0.26
C TYR A 465 -11.63 7.32 -0.58
N ALA A 466 -10.59 7.38 0.26
CA ALA A 466 -9.46 8.29 0.09
C ALA A 466 -8.67 7.95 -1.18
N ASN A 467 -8.31 6.68 -1.37
CA ASN A 467 -7.53 6.28 -2.54
C ASN A 467 -8.35 6.32 -3.83
N ASN A 468 -9.64 5.96 -3.81
CA ASN A 468 -10.50 6.09 -5.01
C ASN A 468 -10.72 7.56 -5.38
N SER A 469 -10.84 8.47 -4.41
CA SER A 469 -10.85 9.91 -4.69
C SER A 469 -9.53 10.39 -5.31
N PHE A 470 -8.39 9.89 -4.81
CA PHE A 470 -7.06 10.16 -5.38
C PHE A 470 -6.96 9.66 -6.83
N ALA A 471 -7.47 8.46 -7.12
CA ALA A 471 -7.51 7.89 -8.46
C ALA A 471 -8.38 8.69 -9.45
N LEU A 472 -9.56 9.13 -9.00
CA LEU A 472 -10.47 9.98 -9.77
C LEU A 472 -9.84 11.34 -10.09
N LEU A 473 -9.13 11.95 -9.13
CA LEU A 473 -8.36 13.17 -9.38
C LEU A 473 -7.22 12.93 -10.39
N ALA A 474 -6.51 11.81 -10.29
CA ALA A 474 -5.45 11.46 -11.25
C ALA A 474 -6.02 11.19 -12.67
N LEU A 475 -7.21 10.59 -12.78
CA LEU A 475 -7.92 10.43 -14.04
C LEU A 475 -8.33 11.78 -14.62
N TYR A 476 -8.85 12.69 -13.78
CA TYR A 476 -9.12 14.06 -14.20
C TYR A 476 -7.84 14.74 -14.72
N ASP A 477 -6.71 14.65 -14.01
CA ASP A 477 -5.45 15.26 -14.46
C ASP A 477 -4.94 14.65 -15.78
N ALA A 478 -5.21 13.37 -16.03
CA ALA A 478 -4.81 12.68 -17.26
C ALA A 478 -5.74 12.94 -18.46
N THR A 479 -7.03 13.20 -18.24
CA THR A 479 -8.02 13.31 -19.33
C THR A 479 -8.68 14.67 -19.46
N LEU A 480 -8.61 15.49 -18.41
CA LEU A 480 -9.38 16.72 -18.22
C LEU A 480 -10.90 16.51 -18.37
N ASP A 481 -11.36 15.29 -18.09
CA ASP A 481 -12.79 14.95 -18.10
C ASP A 481 -13.40 15.29 -16.74
N PHE A 482 -14.21 16.35 -16.73
CA PHE A 482 -14.84 16.89 -15.53
C PHE A 482 -15.71 15.88 -14.78
N SER A 483 -16.19 14.81 -15.44
CA SER A 483 -16.98 13.77 -14.77
C SER A 483 -16.21 13.03 -13.68
N TYR A 484 -14.90 12.83 -13.84
CA TYR A 484 -14.07 12.23 -12.79
C TYR A 484 -13.93 13.16 -11.58
N LEU A 485 -13.81 14.46 -11.82
CA LEU A 485 -13.72 15.45 -10.76
C LEU A 485 -15.02 15.54 -9.95
N GLU A 486 -16.18 15.50 -10.61
CA GLU A 486 -17.47 15.44 -9.92
C GLU A 486 -17.63 14.17 -9.09
N LYS A 487 -17.23 13.01 -9.63
CA LYS A 487 -17.22 11.75 -8.87
C LYS A 487 -16.31 11.82 -7.65
N ALA A 488 -15.11 12.40 -7.78
CA ALA A 488 -14.19 12.57 -6.67
C ALA A 488 -14.82 13.40 -5.54
N LYS A 489 -15.50 14.51 -5.87
CA LYS A 489 -16.21 15.32 -4.88
C LYS A 489 -17.33 14.56 -4.19
N GLN A 490 -18.16 13.84 -4.95
CA GLN A 490 -19.28 13.08 -4.37
C GLN A 490 -18.76 12.03 -3.39
N LEU A 491 -17.66 11.36 -3.74
CA LEU A 491 -17.02 10.39 -2.87
C LEU A 491 -16.42 11.03 -1.62
N MET A 492 -15.76 12.19 -1.76
CA MET A 492 -15.23 12.97 -0.64
C MET A 492 -16.33 13.45 0.32
N LYS A 493 -17.47 13.92 -0.19
CA LYS A 493 -18.62 14.31 0.65
C LYS A 493 -19.13 13.14 1.48
N LYS A 494 -19.22 11.96 0.87
CA LYS A 494 -19.65 10.74 1.58
C LYS A 494 -18.61 10.30 2.61
N ALA A 495 -17.32 10.37 2.28
CA ALA A 495 -16.25 10.08 3.22
C ALA A 495 -16.29 11.01 4.43
N ILE A 496 -16.43 12.31 4.22
CA ILE A 496 -16.54 13.31 5.30
C ILE A 496 -17.73 13.00 6.21
N SER A 497 -18.92 12.76 5.64
CA SER A 497 -20.12 12.47 6.42
C SER A 497 -20.00 11.22 7.32
N ASN A 498 -19.28 10.21 6.83
CA ASN A 498 -19.19 8.90 7.49
C ASN A 498 -18.00 8.81 8.48
N PHE A 499 -16.86 9.38 8.12
CA PHE A 499 -15.58 9.14 8.80
C PHE A 499 -15.00 10.35 9.54
N PHE A 500 -15.34 11.59 9.19
CA PHE A 500 -14.73 12.77 9.81
C PHE A 500 -15.14 12.96 11.27
N ASP A 501 -14.20 13.34 12.12
CA ASP A 501 -14.45 13.74 13.50
C ASP A 501 -14.60 15.26 13.62
N GLU A 502 -15.85 15.71 13.71
CA GLU A 502 -16.22 17.12 13.89
C GLU A 502 -15.69 17.76 15.18
N THR A 503 -15.26 16.96 16.17
CA THR A 503 -14.80 17.44 17.48
C THR A 503 -13.30 17.68 17.49
N ASP A 504 -12.52 16.67 17.10
CA ASP A 504 -11.06 16.67 17.26
C ASP A 504 -10.31 16.74 15.91
N GLY A 505 -11.02 16.86 14.78
CA GLY A 505 -10.42 16.76 13.44
C GLY A 505 -9.96 15.33 13.13
N GLY A 506 -9.42 15.08 11.94
CA GLY A 506 -9.05 13.72 11.53
C GLY A 506 -10.24 12.86 11.09
N PHE A 507 -9.93 11.75 10.46
CA PHE A 507 -10.91 10.76 10.01
C PHE A 507 -10.72 9.43 10.73
N TYR A 508 -11.82 8.85 11.18
CA TYR A 508 -11.85 7.49 11.70
C TYR A 508 -11.68 6.46 10.58
N LEU A 509 -10.94 5.38 10.84
CA LEU A 509 -10.68 4.32 9.86
C LEU A 509 -11.97 3.67 9.35
N TYR A 510 -12.93 3.39 10.25
CA TYR A 510 -14.25 2.85 9.90
C TYR A 510 -15.37 3.83 10.25
N GLY A 511 -16.49 3.72 9.54
CA GLY A 511 -17.62 4.63 9.54
C GLY A 511 -18.73 4.28 10.52
N LYS A 512 -19.80 5.08 10.52
CA LYS A 512 -21.06 4.78 11.25
C LYS A 512 -21.80 3.59 10.65
N ASP A 513 -21.57 3.34 9.37
CA ASP A 513 -22.18 2.25 8.59
C ASP A 513 -21.36 0.94 8.63
N ASN A 514 -20.28 0.91 9.42
CA ASN A 514 -19.44 -0.28 9.63
C ASN A 514 -19.73 -0.92 11.00
N GLU A 515 -19.23 -2.16 11.20
CA GLU A 515 -19.31 -2.84 12.49
C GLU A 515 -18.64 -2.00 13.60
N THR A 516 -19.29 -1.90 14.76
CA THR A 516 -18.69 -1.24 15.92
C THR A 516 -17.74 -2.19 16.64
N LEU A 517 -16.46 -1.81 16.72
CA LEU A 517 -15.41 -2.54 17.43
C LEU A 517 -15.08 -1.89 18.78
N ILE A 518 -14.15 -2.49 19.53
CA ILE A 518 -13.74 -2.05 20.88
C ILE A 518 -13.13 -0.65 20.93
N MET A 519 -12.66 -0.14 19.80
CA MET A 519 -12.15 1.22 19.62
C MET A 519 -12.29 1.63 18.17
N ARG A 520 -12.32 2.95 17.92
CA ARG A 520 -12.40 3.52 16.58
C ARG A 520 -11.13 4.33 16.29
N PRO A 521 -10.09 3.71 15.70
CA PRO A 521 -8.81 4.39 15.49
C PRO A 521 -8.92 5.43 14.37
N LYS A 522 -8.04 6.43 14.43
CA LYS A 522 -7.74 7.36 13.33
C LYS A 522 -6.35 7.01 12.81
N GLU A 523 -6.26 6.00 11.94
CA GLU A 523 -4.99 5.57 11.38
C GLU A 523 -4.38 6.72 10.56
N SER A 524 -3.21 7.17 10.98
CA SER A 524 -2.55 8.37 10.44
C SER A 524 -1.12 8.07 9.95
N TYR A 525 -0.53 6.95 10.37
CA TYR A 525 0.83 6.57 10.04
C TYR A 525 0.93 6.04 8.61
N ASP A 526 1.80 6.65 7.80
CA ASP A 526 2.15 6.18 6.46
C ASP A 526 3.14 5.01 6.60
N GLY A 527 2.60 3.79 6.68
CA GLY A 527 3.36 2.54 6.79
C GLY A 527 3.85 2.04 5.43
N ALA A 528 3.47 0.82 5.03
CA ALA A 528 3.77 0.32 3.68
C ALA A 528 3.04 1.12 2.59
N ILE A 529 1.86 1.63 2.91
CA ILE A 529 1.05 2.53 2.08
C ILE A 529 0.75 3.82 2.85
N PRO A 530 0.49 4.95 2.16
CA PRO A 530 -0.06 6.14 2.79
C PRO A 530 -1.36 5.84 3.54
N SER A 531 -1.53 6.40 4.73
CA SER A 531 -2.76 6.25 5.50
C SER A 531 -3.93 6.95 4.81
N GLY A 532 -5.15 6.47 5.02
CA GLY A 532 -6.36 7.15 4.55
C GLY A 532 -6.42 8.61 5.01
N ASN A 533 -5.93 8.94 6.22
CA ASN A 533 -5.87 10.31 6.70
C ASN A 533 -4.90 11.19 5.88
N SER A 534 -3.69 10.69 5.58
CA SER A 534 -2.72 11.42 4.77
C SER A 534 -3.23 11.64 3.33
N VAL A 535 -3.86 10.62 2.74
CA VAL A 535 -4.46 10.72 1.40
C VAL A 535 -5.66 11.66 1.40
N MET A 536 -6.49 11.67 2.44
CA MET A 536 -7.58 12.64 2.59
C MET A 536 -7.05 14.08 2.67
N ALA A 537 -5.96 14.32 3.40
CA ALA A 537 -5.34 15.65 3.44
C ALA A 537 -4.90 16.10 2.04
N TYR A 538 -4.22 15.23 1.30
CA TYR A 538 -3.85 15.49 -0.09
C TYR A 538 -5.07 15.82 -0.96
N ASN A 539 -6.13 15.01 -0.90
CA ASN A 539 -7.34 15.21 -1.70
C ASN A 539 -8.06 16.52 -1.34
N LEU A 540 -8.15 16.85 -0.05
CA LEU A 540 -8.77 18.10 0.42
C LEU A 540 -8.00 19.33 -0.07
N VAL A 541 -6.66 19.30 0.00
CA VAL A 541 -5.80 20.38 -0.54
C VAL A 541 -5.96 20.51 -2.05
N ARG A 542 -6.01 19.40 -2.79
CA ARG A 542 -6.24 19.43 -4.24
C ARG A 542 -7.61 20.02 -4.60
N LEU A 543 -8.66 19.62 -3.88
CA LEU A 543 -10.01 20.13 -4.14
C LEU A 543 -10.18 21.60 -3.75
N SER A 544 -9.57 22.06 -2.66
CA SER A 544 -9.62 23.48 -2.29
C SER A 544 -8.91 24.34 -3.33
N GLN A 545 -7.77 23.89 -3.85
CA GLN A 545 -7.05 24.59 -4.91
C GLN A 545 -7.84 24.67 -6.22
N LEU A 546 -8.56 23.62 -6.61
CA LEU A 546 -9.46 23.63 -7.79
C LEU A 546 -10.64 24.63 -7.67
N ASN A 547 -10.68 25.41 -6.58
CA ASN A 547 -11.63 26.48 -6.27
C ASN A 547 -13.06 25.96 -6.32
N PHE A 548 -13.28 24.83 -5.67
CA PHE A 548 -14.61 24.40 -5.26
C PHE A 548 -15.02 25.17 -4.02
N ASP A 549 -16.33 25.41 -3.90
CA ASP A 549 -16.92 26.19 -2.80
C ASP A 549 -16.22 25.92 -1.48
N ASN A 550 -16.11 26.93 -0.61
CA ASN A 550 -15.52 26.89 0.74
C ASN A 550 -16.16 25.83 1.68
N GLU A 551 -17.02 24.95 1.15
CA GLU A 551 -17.65 23.79 1.75
C GLU A 551 -16.67 22.89 2.52
N PHE A 552 -15.43 22.75 2.04
CA PHE A 552 -14.43 21.89 2.70
C PHE A 552 -13.40 22.63 3.56
N ASP A 553 -13.38 23.97 3.60
CA ASP A 553 -12.30 24.73 4.26
C ASP A 553 -12.16 24.41 5.75
N ARG A 554 -13.30 24.28 6.45
CA ARG A 554 -13.32 23.91 7.87
C ARG A 554 -12.76 22.49 8.07
N ILE A 555 -13.14 21.56 7.20
CA ILE A 555 -12.72 20.15 7.26
C ILE A 555 -11.22 20.05 6.95
N LEU A 556 -10.76 20.76 5.94
CA LEU A 556 -9.34 20.87 5.58
C LEU A 556 -8.53 21.39 6.77
N LYS A 557 -8.93 22.51 7.40
CA LYS A 557 -8.21 23.03 8.57
C LYS A 557 -8.14 22.01 9.71
N GLY A 558 -9.27 21.36 10.03
CA GLY A 558 -9.31 20.31 11.06
C GLY A 558 -8.44 19.10 10.73
N GLN A 559 -8.34 18.73 9.46
CA GLN A 559 -7.47 17.64 9.00
C GLN A 559 -5.99 17.99 9.12
N MET A 560 -5.61 19.20 8.67
CA MET A 560 -4.21 19.64 8.68
C MET A 560 -3.68 19.75 10.11
N ASP A 561 -4.47 20.31 11.03
CA ASP A 561 -4.09 20.46 12.44
C ASP A 561 -4.01 19.11 13.16
N PHE A 562 -4.96 18.19 12.89
CA PHE A 562 -4.92 16.83 13.42
C PHE A 562 -3.62 16.12 13.02
N LEU A 563 -3.32 16.08 11.71
CA LEU A 563 -2.13 15.41 11.21
C LEU A 563 -0.83 16.08 11.64
N TYR A 564 -0.81 17.41 11.79
CA TYR A 564 0.34 18.10 12.36
C TYR A 564 0.60 17.63 13.81
N GLY A 565 -0.47 17.50 14.60
CA GLY A 565 -0.40 16.99 15.97
C GLY A 565 0.21 15.59 16.08
N GLU A 566 -0.15 14.71 15.15
CA GLU A 566 0.36 13.33 15.05
C GLU A 566 1.80 13.27 14.51
N ALA A 567 2.12 14.12 13.53
CA ALA A 567 3.39 14.08 12.79
C ALA A 567 4.54 14.82 13.48
N LYS A 568 4.28 15.82 14.33
CA LYS A 568 5.33 16.70 14.91
C LYS A 568 6.49 16.00 15.61
N HIS A 569 6.30 14.79 16.12
CA HIS A 569 7.35 14.03 16.82
C HIS A 569 8.09 13.04 15.91
N TYR A 570 7.47 12.64 14.80
CA TYR A 570 8.05 11.68 13.85
C TYR A 570 7.55 11.95 12.42
N PRO A 571 7.93 13.08 11.81
CA PRO A 571 7.32 13.52 10.55
C PRO A 571 7.61 12.59 9.36
N ILE A 572 8.72 11.84 9.37
CA ILE A 572 9.06 10.91 8.29
C ILE A 572 8.11 9.71 8.18
N GLY A 573 7.23 9.51 9.16
CA GLY A 573 6.12 8.54 9.11
C GLY A 573 4.84 9.08 8.48
N TYR A 574 4.87 10.26 7.87
CA TYR A 574 3.68 10.98 7.37
C TYR A 574 3.97 11.65 6.01
N ALA A 575 4.75 11.01 5.14
CA ALA A 575 5.24 11.63 3.92
C ALA A 575 4.14 12.11 2.96
N MET A 576 3.02 11.39 2.85
CA MET A 576 1.92 11.82 1.98
C MET A 576 1.21 13.06 2.57
N TYR A 577 1.12 13.15 3.89
CA TYR A 577 0.69 14.38 4.57
C TYR A 577 1.70 15.52 4.34
N LEU A 578 3.01 15.26 4.40
CA LEU A 578 4.01 16.29 4.13
C LEU A 578 3.94 16.84 2.69
N ILE A 579 3.56 16.02 1.71
CA ILE A 579 3.26 16.48 0.34
C ILE A 579 2.04 17.41 0.36
N ALA A 580 0.96 17.03 1.04
CA ALA A 580 -0.22 17.86 1.19
C ALA A 580 0.09 19.19 1.92
N LEU A 581 0.94 19.13 2.96
CA LEU A 581 1.41 20.29 3.72
C LEU A 581 2.20 21.26 2.86
N SER A 582 3.09 20.74 2.01
CA SER A 582 3.82 21.54 1.02
C SER A 582 2.86 22.29 0.11
N ASP A 583 1.89 21.60 -0.49
CA ASP A 583 0.92 22.24 -1.39
C ASP A 583 -0.08 23.14 -0.67
N TYR A 584 -0.37 22.90 0.62
CA TYR A 584 -1.24 23.76 1.42
C TYR A 584 -0.63 25.15 1.65
N PHE A 585 0.66 25.23 1.97
CA PHE A 585 1.35 26.51 2.19
C PHE A 585 1.91 27.14 0.91
N GLU A 586 2.35 26.31 -0.03
CA GLU A 586 2.92 26.73 -1.30
C GLU A 586 2.15 26.08 -2.44
N PRO A 587 0.99 26.63 -2.83
CA PRO A 587 0.14 26.04 -3.87
C PRO A 587 0.90 25.75 -5.16
N SER A 588 0.56 24.63 -5.79
CA SER A 588 1.08 24.31 -7.11
C SER A 588 0.56 25.30 -8.16
N GLN A 589 1.26 25.40 -9.29
CA GLN A 589 0.86 26.29 -10.39
C GLN A 589 -0.57 25.97 -10.83
N MET A 590 -1.42 27.00 -10.82
CA MET A 590 -2.79 26.95 -11.32
C MET A 590 -2.81 27.36 -12.79
N ILE A 591 -3.43 26.54 -13.63
CA ILE A 591 -3.68 26.83 -15.04
C ILE A 591 -5.19 26.78 -15.25
N THR A 592 -5.82 27.95 -15.30
CA THR A 592 -7.23 28.07 -15.69
C THR A 592 -7.31 28.18 -17.21
N VAL A 593 -8.06 27.27 -17.84
CA VAL A 593 -8.22 27.18 -19.28
C VAL A 593 -9.64 27.61 -19.65
N VAL A 594 -9.76 28.68 -20.43
CA VAL A 594 -11.01 29.07 -21.07
C VAL A 594 -11.02 28.47 -22.47
N MET A 595 -11.75 27.36 -22.63
CA MET A 595 -11.74 26.61 -23.89
C MET A 595 -12.54 27.32 -24.97
N LYS A 596 -11.96 27.42 -26.17
CA LYS A 596 -12.68 27.71 -27.41
C LYS A 596 -13.03 26.42 -28.15
N ASN A 597 -12.07 25.51 -28.27
CA ASN A 597 -12.23 24.19 -28.88
C ASN A 597 -11.69 23.10 -27.95
N LYS A 598 -12.36 21.93 -27.90
CA LYS A 598 -11.94 20.81 -27.05
C LYS A 598 -10.58 20.24 -27.44
N ASP A 599 -10.23 20.26 -28.73
CA ASP A 599 -8.97 19.71 -29.22
C ASP A 599 -7.74 20.52 -28.77
N ASP A 600 -7.92 21.77 -28.34
CA ASP A 600 -6.82 22.66 -27.94
C ASP A 600 -6.15 22.21 -26.63
N ILE A 601 -6.83 21.42 -25.79
CA ILE A 601 -6.34 21.00 -24.48
C ILE A 601 -5.85 19.54 -24.45
N LYS A 602 -5.93 18.81 -25.57
CA LYS A 602 -5.59 17.38 -25.61
C LYS A 602 -4.14 17.07 -25.20
N ASP A 603 -3.24 18.01 -25.49
CA ASP A 603 -1.81 17.86 -25.22
C ASP A 603 -1.41 18.40 -23.84
N LEU A 604 -2.30 19.15 -23.19
CA LEU A 604 -2.03 19.84 -21.93
C LEU A 604 -1.59 18.88 -20.81
N PRO A 605 -2.23 17.70 -20.60
CA PRO A 605 -1.80 16.76 -19.57
C PRO A 605 -0.34 16.31 -19.67
N PHE A 606 0.27 16.37 -20.85
CA PHE A 606 1.63 15.91 -21.11
C PHE A 606 2.68 17.03 -21.04
N THR A 607 2.25 18.30 -21.04
CA THR A 607 3.15 19.46 -21.11
C THR A 607 3.25 20.21 -19.79
N VAL A 608 2.28 20.04 -18.90
CA VAL A 608 2.27 20.68 -17.58
C VAL A 608 2.84 19.75 -16.50
N SER A 609 3.30 20.34 -15.39
CA SER A 609 3.77 19.56 -14.23
C SER A 609 2.77 18.51 -13.78
N LEU A 610 3.28 17.37 -13.31
CA LEU A 610 2.45 16.33 -12.69
C LEU A 610 1.58 16.89 -11.55
N ASP A 611 2.06 17.95 -10.89
CA ASP A 611 1.42 18.57 -9.72
C ASP A 611 0.59 19.82 -10.09
N SER A 612 0.63 20.30 -11.33
CA SER A 612 -0.14 21.46 -11.75
C SER A 612 -1.62 21.26 -11.47
N ILE A 613 -2.30 22.34 -11.07
CA ILE A 613 -3.76 22.35 -10.95
C ILE A 613 -4.30 22.88 -12.27
N ILE A 614 -5.05 22.05 -13.00
CA ILE A 614 -5.70 22.49 -14.23
C ILE A 614 -7.18 22.69 -13.94
N LYS A 615 -7.69 23.89 -14.17
CA LYS A 615 -9.12 24.21 -14.11
C LYS A 615 -9.64 24.49 -15.50
N VAL A 616 -10.51 23.63 -16.01
CA VAL A 616 -11.09 23.80 -17.35
C VAL A 616 -12.46 24.46 -17.23
N LEU A 617 -12.67 25.53 -18.02
CA LEU A 617 -13.93 26.28 -18.12
C LEU A 617 -14.55 26.06 -19.49
N ASP A 618 -15.86 25.78 -19.53
CA ASP A 618 -16.65 25.56 -20.75
C ASP A 618 -16.88 26.85 -21.57
N GLY A 619 -16.53 28.01 -21.02
CA GLY A 619 -16.66 29.30 -21.67
C GLY A 619 -16.13 30.45 -20.81
N PRO A 620 -16.13 31.68 -21.35
CA PRO A 620 -15.66 32.84 -20.61
C PRO A 620 -16.57 33.16 -19.42
N THR A 621 -15.98 33.63 -18.33
CA THR A 621 -16.63 34.17 -17.13
C THR A 621 -16.22 35.62 -16.93
N ASP A 622 -16.86 36.35 -16.02
CA ASP A 622 -16.48 37.74 -15.71
C ASP A 622 -14.98 37.89 -15.35
N GLU A 623 -14.39 36.88 -14.72
CA GLU A 623 -12.98 36.84 -14.34
C GLU A 623 -12.05 36.29 -15.44
N TYR A 624 -12.51 35.34 -16.25
CA TYR A 624 -11.69 34.63 -17.22
C TYR A 624 -12.29 34.74 -18.63
N GLN A 625 -11.66 35.53 -19.49
CA GLN A 625 -12.14 35.86 -20.83
C GLN A 625 -11.35 35.11 -21.92
N ILE A 626 -11.95 34.98 -23.11
CA ILE A 626 -11.23 34.54 -24.30
C ILE A 626 -10.50 35.74 -24.90
N ILE A 627 -9.20 35.61 -25.16
CA ILE A 627 -8.42 36.59 -25.91
C ILE A 627 -8.10 36.08 -27.31
N ASN A 628 -8.04 36.99 -28.29
CA ASN A 628 -7.70 36.71 -29.70
C ASN A 628 -8.55 35.62 -30.36
N ASP A 629 -9.78 35.39 -29.88
CA ASP A 629 -10.69 34.35 -30.33
C ASP A 629 -10.09 32.92 -30.32
N LYS A 630 -9.17 32.65 -29.37
CA LYS A 630 -8.49 31.37 -29.20
C LYS A 630 -8.61 30.88 -27.75
N THR A 631 -8.47 29.56 -27.54
CA THR A 631 -8.35 29.00 -26.19
C THR A 631 -7.30 29.79 -25.40
N THR A 632 -7.67 30.19 -24.18
CA THR A 632 -6.90 31.14 -23.38
C THR A 632 -6.51 30.50 -22.05
N TYR A 633 -5.24 30.63 -21.70
CA TYR A 633 -4.65 30.09 -20.48
C TYR A 633 -4.32 31.22 -19.53
N TYR A 634 -4.76 31.07 -18.28
CA TYR A 634 -4.45 31.93 -17.17
C TYR A 634 -3.58 31.16 -16.19
N VAL A 635 -2.30 31.55 -16.11
CA VAL A 635 -1.32 30.86 -15.28
C VAL A 635 -1.07 31.67 -14.02
N CYS A 636 -1.40 31.09 -12.86
CA CYS A 636 -1.16 31.69 -11.57
C CYS A 636 -0.16 30.84 -10.77
N ASN A 637 0.83 31.53 -10.22
CA ASN A 637 1.79 30.96 -9.27
C ASN A 637 1.56 31.66 -7.93
N ASN A 638 1.24 30.89 -6.89
CA ASN A 638 0.80 31.41 -5.60
C ASN A 638 -0.37 32.42 -5.77
N HIS A 639 -0.26 33.61 -5.17
CA HIS A 639 -1.27 34.67 -5.23
C HIS A 639 -1.08 35.65 -6.41
N SER A 640 -0.30 35.27 -7.43
CA SER A 640 -0.01 36.14 -8.57
C SER A 640 -0.27 35.43 -9.90
N CYS A 641 -0.96 36.12 -10.82
CA CYS A 641 -1.27 35.60 -12.16
C CYS A 641 -0.47 36.33 -13.23
N LEU A 642 0.04 35.58 -14.19
CA LEU A 642 0.63 36.14 -15.41
C LEU A 642 -0.46 36.67 -16.34
N PRO A 643 -0.13 37.57 -17.29
CA PRO A 643 -1.07 37.96 -18.34
C PRO A 643 -1.60 36.73 -19.10
N PRO A 644 -2.88 36.72 -19.53
CA PRO A 644 -3.44 35.60 -20.27
C PRO A 644 -2.69 35.37 -21.59
N VAL A 645 -2.52 34.09 -21.96
CA VAL A 645 -1.82 33.68 -23.17
C VAL A 645 -2.65 32.67 -23.96
N ASN A 646 -2.46 32.61 -25.28
CA ASN A 646 -3.07 31.57 -26.13
C ASN A 646 -2.14 30.38 -26.37
N GLU A 647 -0.88 30.46 -25.96
CA GLU A 647 0.13 29.40 -26.09
C GLU A 647 0.90 29.28 -24.77
N LEU A 648 0.98 28.06 -24.23
CA LEU A 648 1.72 27.76 -23.01
C LEU A 648 3.16 27.38 -23.35
N ASN A 649 4.10 28.29 -23.09
CA ASN A 649 5.53 27.97 -23.09
C ASN A 649 5.91 27.42 -21.71
N ILE A 650 5.62 26.15 -21.47
CA ILE A 650 6.02 25.46 -20.23
C ILE A 650 7.29 24.66 -20.55
N LYS A 651 8.34 24.91 -19.76
CA LYS A 651 9.63 24.21 -19.84
C LYS A 651 9.70 23.12 -18.78
#